data_AF-A0A0W4ZJ78-F1
#
_entry.id   AF-A0A0W4ZJ78-F1
#
_cell.length_a   1.000
_cell.length_b   1.000
_cell.length_c   1.000
_cell.angle_alpha   90.00
_cell.angle_beta   90.00
_cell.angle_gamma   90.00
#
_symmetry.space_group_name_H-M   'P 1'
#
loop_
_entity.id
_entity.type
_entity.pdbx_description
1 polymer ?
#
loop_
_entity_poly.entity_id
_entity_poly.type
_entity_poly.pdbx_seq_one_letter_code
_entity_poly.pdbx_strand_id
1 'polypeptide(L)'
;MERLSYEAEPSFIIQIHNRYLQALVDKTKKTGDFESVNKCFHDLEKKYNIIGDETTFALMLKAALYIKDIEESKITINGFNKLWHLKKKENIGKIFNESSVLDHQEILKIFKIMNINFSELKQEYRHILKKAIDADKEESTNTHLFHPLENVPELLSTCVSGPGLQLLKKTLRPLTDPNIEINYDIEDISEDLNSTSFNMARQRLLENNALDTALERWKWDHEQLIQRGGFSFSKTLNPLLFEWHSLMIPLIKEEIERCKNAINDLSNKKKLNNEGVDRLSYGPFIQLLSPEKLGTITILEILRLHSTGGIAQGMRTARAILSVGKSIEKEYASELLKKNKNILGKDINLSQIFGNPRQFQSALYKTQNNVDFEIDPKWPMAVKAKIGSILISILMHVAKIDVVAEVENENISQKTPALYHTYQYQKGRKLGVIKLNDQLMKQLGSQPLRGNIHPRLLPMLVEPKPWISWDSGGYYLSKSIVMRSRDSPEQISYLKTASERNNLKSIFEGLDVLGSTAWAINRQVFDVVSEVWNSGQEFAEIPPISSEIIFPPQPTSKDPGERISWQVTCKQIARDAQNKQSIRCDINYKLEIARAFLHEKMYFPHNLDFRGRAYPIPPHFNHLGNDLCRGLLTFHEAKEIGESGLRWLKIHLANVCGFDKESFIEREAFTTGNLKNIFDSADNPLKGSRWWLTFDDPWQTLAACFELTAALRSSDPYKFKSRLPVHQDGTCNGLQHYAALGGDILGARQVNLEPSNRPYDVYTKVAELVNEQVEKDAKENNHLAVLLQGRITRKIVKQTVMTNVYGVTYVGARNQILNQLKNINDLPRGMLFNLASYLAKTIFSSLKSMFTGAHKIQEWLNEAAKRISKSVNTSLSDDINHMTSVIWTSPLNLPIVQPYRKLSKKQIKTNLQSIFITDPNNINPVDTRKQQTAFPPNFIHSLDATHMLMSAVSCKNAGLTFASVHDSYWTHAADIDNMNVILRETFVKLHEENIMENLLNEFRERYKGYKTLISISKSSKEGKKILSARKKKLQETNKISLINNGNKSETYENLSTENTCIANNEKNTANLLDFTSKKTDYLNLENSDSALKEKDKSTIETKTENKERKRDLIHVWVDLEFPPLPKKGSFDVRNLRNSKYFFS
;
A
#
# COMPACT_ATOMS: atom_id res chain seq x y z
N MET A 1 -45.62 49.94 39.37
CA MET A 1 -45.97 49.85 37.94
C MET A 1 -46.86 51.02 37.52
N GLU A 2 -48.03 51.24 38.11
CA GLU A 2 -48.99 52.30 37.69
C GLU A 2 -48.52 53.77 37.80
N ARG A 3 -47.38 54.05 38.47
CA ARG A 3 -46.79 55.40 38.61
C ARG A 3 -45.58 55.66 37.69
N LEU A 4 -45.21 54.73 36.81
CA LEU A 4 -44.06 54.90 35.91
C LEU A 4 -44.47 55.74 34.70
N SER A 5 -43.80 56.87 34.46
CA SER A 5 -44.00 57.71 33.27
C SER A 5 -43.41 57.03 32.02
N TYR A 6 -43.91 57.38 30.83
CA TYR A 6 -43.39 56.90 29.53
C TYR A 6 -41.92 57.30 29.24
N GLU A 7 -41.29 58.10 30.11
CA GLU A 7 -39.93 58.64 29.95
C GLU A 7 -38.85 57.86 30.72
N ALA A 8 -39.20 56.79 31.45
CA ALA A 8 -38.22 55.97 32.17
C ALA A 8 -37.38 55.09 31.23
N GLU A 9 -36.10 54.88 31.54
CA GLU A 9 -35.23 54.00 30.75
C GLU A 9 -35.80 52.57 30.64
N PRO A 10 -35.78 51.94 29.44
CA PRO A 10 -36.27 50.57 29.24
C PRO A 10 -35.64 49.53 30.17
N SER A 11 -34.36 49.69 30.50
CA SER A 11 -33.61 48.82 31.41
C SER A 11 -34.21 48.81 32.83
N PHE A 12 -34.61 49.98 33.33
CA PHE A 12 -35.19 50.16 34.65
C PHE A 12 -36.63 49.63 34.72
N ILE A 13 -37.41 49.81 33.65
CA ILE A 13 -38.76 49.25 33.52
C ILE A 13 -38.70 47.71 33.57
N ILE A 14 -37.78 47.09 32.83
CA ILE A 14 -37.58 45.63 32.83
C ILE A 14 -37.20 45.11 34.22
N GLN A 15 -36.29 45.78 34.93
CA GLN A 15 -35.88 45.35 36.27
C GLN A 15 -37.03 45.38 37.29
N ILE A 16 -37.85 46.44 37.29
CA ILE A 16 -39.03 46.53 38.16
C ILE A 16 -40.07 45.49 37.74
N HIS A 17 -40.27 45.32 36.44
CA HIS A 17 -41.20 44.33 35.90
C HIS A 17 -40.81 42.92 36.33
N ASN A 18 -39.54 42.53 36.20
CA ASN A 18 -39.07 41.19 36.56
C ASN A 18 -39.18 40.93 38.06
N ARG A 19 -38.97 41.93 38.91
CA ARG A 19 -39.24 41.80 40.36
C ARG A 19 -40.72 41.56 40.66
N TYR A 20 -41.61 42.27 39.97
CA TYR A 20 -43.05 42.08 40.11
C TYR A 20 -43.50 40.72 39.56
N LEU A 21 -42.98 40.32 38.41
CA LEU A 21 -43.23 39.04 37.77
C LEU A 21 -42.75 37.88 38.66
N GLN A 22 -41.56 37.97 39.25
CA GLN A 22 -41.05 37.00 40.23
C GLN A 22 -42.01 36.83 41.41
N ALA A 23 -42.52 37.92 41.99
CA ALA A 23 -43.49 37.84 43.08
C ALA A 23 -44.81 37.16 42.65
N LEU A 24 -45.24 37.36 41.39
CA LEU A 24 -46.38 36.65 40.83
C LEU A 24 -46.08 35.17 40.58
N VAL A 25 -44.89 34.81 40.11
CA VAL A 25 -44.46 33.40 39.94
C VAL A 25 -44.45 32.69 41.28
N ASP A 26 -43.96 33.33 42.34
CA ASP A 26 -43.95 32.76 43.70
C ASP A 26 -45.37 32.55 44.25
N LYS A 27 -46.31 33.43 43.90
CA LYS A 27 -47.74 33.24 44.19
C LYS A 27 -48.33 32.09 43.38
N THR A 28 -47.98 32.01 42.10
CA THR A 28 -48.43 30.97 41.16
C THR A 28 -48.01 29.58 41.60
N LYS A 29 -46.82 29.44 42.20
CA LYS A 29 -46.37 28.20 42.84
C LYS A 29 -47.33 27.66 43.90
N LYS A 30 -48.11 28.53 44.56
CA LYS A 30 -49.10 28.15 45.59
C LYS A 30 -50.52 28.03 45.04
N THR A 31 -50.90 28.83 44.05
CA THR A 31 -52.30 28.93 43.56
C THR A 31 -52.56 28.20 42.24
N GLY A 32 -51.53 28.00 41.40
CA GLY A 32 -51.64 27.46 40.04
C GLY A 32 -52.23 28.45 39.02
N ASP A 33 -52.36 29.73 39.37
CA ASP A 33 -52.94 30.78 38.52
C ASP A 33 -51.90 31.38 37.56
N PHE A 34 -51.73 30.74 36.39
CA PHE A 34 -50.82 31.20 35.35
C PHE A 34 -51.37 32.41 34.55
N GLU A 35 -52.68 32.60 34.54
CA GLU A 35 -53.34 33.64 33.74
C GLU A 35 -52.93 35.05 34.20
N SER A 36 -52.80 35.24 35.52
CA SER A 36 -52.27 36.47 36.11
C SER A 36 -50.83 36.78 35.70
N VAL A 37 -49.98 35.76 35.57
CA VAL A 37 -48.57 35.91 35.13
C VAL A 37 -48.51 36.25 33.65
N ASN A 38 -49.28 35.54 32.82
CA ASN A 38 -49.33 35.76 31.38
C ASN A 38 -49.89 37.14 31.02
N LYS A 39 -50.91 37.61 31.75
CA LYS A 39 -51.44 38.97 31.61
C LYS A 39 -50.38 40.02 31.97
N CYS A 40 -49.62 39.79 33.04
CA CYS A 40 -48.52 40.69 33.42
C CYS A 40 -47.45 40.77 32.32
N PHE A 41 -47.03 39.64 31.75
CA PHE A 41 -46.07 39.60 30.65
C PHE A 41 -46.56 40.38 29.42
N HIS A 42 -47.81 40.17 29.00
CA HIS A 42 -48.37 40.89 27.86
C HIS A 42 -48.62 42.39 28.13
N ASP A 43 -48.82 42.79 29.39
CA ASP A 43 -48.91 44.19 29.78
C ASP A 43 -47.59 44.94 29.54
N LEU A 44 -46.43 44.26 29.63
CA LEU A 44 -45.12 44.84 29.30
C LEU A 44 -45.03 45.21 27.81
N GLU A 45 -45.45 44.30 26.93
CA GLU A 45 -45.46 44.52 25.48
C GLU A 45 -46.53 45.56 25.11
N LYS A 46 -47.75 45.47 25.65
CA LYS A 46 -48.86 46.38 25.29
C LYS A 46 -48.70 47.81 25.80
N LYS A 47 -48.21 48.00 27.04
CA LYS A 47 -48.12 49.35 27.65
C LYS A 47 -46.83 50.06 27.31
N TYR A 48 -45.72 49.32 27.17
CA TYR A 48 -44.37 49.90 27.03
C TYR A 48 -43.66 49.50 25.72
N ASN A 49 -44.25 48.64 24.88
CA ASN A 49 -43.65 48.12 23.64
C ASN A 49 -42.29 47.42 23.85
N ILE A 50 -42.13 46.74 24.99
CA ILE A 50 -40.92 46.01 25.39
C ILE A 50 -41.22 44.50 25.48
N ILE A 51 -40.37 43.68 24.85
CA ILE A 51 -40.56 42.21 24.74
C ILE A 51 -40.03 41.45 25.98
N GLY A 52 -39.17 42.07 26.78
CA GLY A 52 -38.47 41.43 27.91
C GLY A 52 -37.04 40.99 27.59
N ASP A 53 -36.31 40.67 28.66
CA ASP A 53 -34.92 40.17 28.67
C ASP A 53 -34.86 38.66 29.00
N GLU A 54 -33.65 38.10 29.05
CA GLU A 54 -33.40 36.68 29.35
C GLU A 54 -34.05 36.27 30.69
N THR A 55 -34.03 37.15 31.69
CA THR A 55 -34.63 36.88 33.01
C THR A 55 -36.16 36.89 32.98
N THR A 56 -36.78 37.75 32.16
CA THR A 56 -38.22 37.77 31.93
C THR A 56 -38.70 36.43 31.38
N PHE A 57 -38.04 35.91 30.35
CA PHE A 57 -38.41 34.63 29.74
C PHE A 57 -38.13 33.42 30.65
N ALA A 58 -37.06 33.47 31.45
CA ALA A 58 -36.79 32.45 32.47
C ALA A 58 -37.92 32.37 33.51
N LEU A 59 -38.46 33.51 33.95
CA LEU A 59 -39.61 33.57 34.86
C LEU A 59 -40.88 33.01 34.24
N MET A 60 -41.12 33.27 32.95
CA MET A 60 -42.27 32.72 32.22
C MET A 60 -42.18 31.21 32.08
N LEU A 61 -41.01 30.68 31.72
CA LEU A 61 -40.78 29.23 31.66
C LEU A 61 -40.94 28.58 33.04
N LYS A 62 -40.48 29.25 34.10
CA LYS A 62 -40.66 28.80 35.49
C LYS A 62 -42.13 28.75 35.90
N ALA A 63 -42.90 29.78 35.57
CA ALA A 63 -44.33 29.82 35.87
C ALA A 63 -45.11 28.77 35.08
N ALA A 64 -44.72 28.50 33.82
CA ALA A 64 -45.36 27.49 32.98
C ALA A 64 -45.18 26.06 33.51
N LEU A 65 -44.10 25.78 34.26
CA LEU A 65 -43.91 24.51 34.97
C LEU A 65 -44.89 24.29 36.14
N TYR A 66 -45.51 25.37 36.66
CA TYR A 66 -46.46 25.29 37.79
C TYR A 66 -47.92 25.20 37.34
N ILE A 67 -48.19 25.10 36.02
CA ILE A 67 -49.52 24.82 35.47
C ILE A 67 -49.92 23.38 35.87
N LYS A 68 -51.13 23.20 36.40
CA LYS A 68 -51.62 21.91 36.91
C LYS A 68 -51.86 20.88 35.80
N ASP A 69 -52.24 21.32 34.61
CA ASP A 69 -52.39 20.45 33.44
C ASP A 69 -51.04 20.31 32.71
N ILE A 70 -50.61 19.05 32.55
CA ILE A 70 -49.33 18.67 31.95
C ILE A 70 -49.32 19.01 30.45
N GLU A 71 -50.43 18.83 29.74
CA GLU A 71 -50.49 19.11 28.30
C GLU A 71 -50.51 20.62 28.05
N GLU A 72 -51.25 21.38 28.86
CA GLU A 72 -51.25 22.84 28.82
C GLU A 72 -49.86 23.43 29.17
N SER A 73 -49.17 22.85 30.14
CA SER A 73 -47.79 23.22 30.49
C SER A 73 -46.84 23.02 29.30
N LYS A 74 -46.90 21.86 28.63
CA LYS A 74 -46.08 21.55 27.44
C LYS A 74 -46.35 22.51 26.29
N ILE A 75 -47.62 22.79 26.00
CA ILE A 75 -48.03 23.71 24.93
C ILE A 75 -47.50 25.12 25.23
N THR A 76 -47.64 25.57 26.47
CA THR A 76 -47.21 26.89 26.92
C THR A 76 -45.70 27.06 26.83
N ILE A 77 -44.92 26.08 27.32
CA ILE A 77 -43.46 26.07 27.26
C ILE A 77 -42.97 26.10 25.79
N ASN A 78 -43.56 25.28 24.92
CA ASN A 78 -43.23 25.27 23.50
C ASN A 78 -43.66 26.57 22.78
N GLY A 79 -44.74 27.21 23.25
CA GLY A 79 -45.17 28.53 22.80
C GLY A 79 -44.14 29.62 23.08
N PHE A 80 -43.61 29.66 24.31
CA PHE A 80 -42.55 30.62 24.67
C PHE A 80 -41.23 30.35 23.93
N ASN A 81 -40.91 29.09 23.63
CA ASN A 81 -39.78 28.75 22.78
C ASN A 81 -39.89 29.39 21.39
N LYS A 82 -41.04 29.18 20.75
CA LYS A 82 -41.32 29.76 19.43
C LYS A 82 -41.28 31.28 19.49
N LEU A 83 -41.84 31.87 20.54
CA LEU A 83 -41.85 33.33 20.74
C LEU A 83 -40.41 33.89 20.87
N TRP A 84 -39.55 33.23 21.65
CA TRP A 84 -38.14 33.62 21.79
C TRP A 84 -37.40 33.59 20.46
N HIS A 85 -37.50 32.48 19.72
CA HIS A 85 -36.87 32.34 18.41
C HIS A 85 -37.39 33.37 17.40
N LEU A 86 -38.70 33.63 17.36
CA LEU A 86 -39.30 34.58 16.42
C LEU A 86 -38.92 36.03 16.72
N LYS A 87 -38.92 36.43 18.00
CA LYS A 87 -38.73 37.84 18.40
C LYS A 87 -37.26 38.23 18.60
N LYS A 88 -36.41 37.32 19.09
CA LYS A 88 -34.98 37.61 19.39
C LYS A 88 -34.01 37.02 18.36
N LYS A 89 -34.41 36.03 17.55
CA LYS A 89 -33.54 35.29 16.60
C LYS A 89 -32.31 34.65 17.25
N GLU A 90 -32.35 34.39 18.55
CA GLU A 90 -31.28 33.75 19.32
C GLU A 90 -31.68 32.33 19.72
N ASN A 91 -30.70 31.52 20.11
CA ASN A 91 -30.93 30.19 20.66
C ASN A 91 -31.46 30.30 22.10
N ILE A 92 -32.42 29.45 22.48
CA ILE A 92 -33.00 29.45 23.83
C ILE A 92 -31.97 29.08 24.93
N GLY A 93 -30.88 28.39 24.57
CA GLY A 93 -29.72 28.09 25.41
C GLY A 93 -29.18 29.29 26.19
N LYS A 94 -29.30 30.51 25.65
CA LYS A 94 -28.85 31.74 26.31
C LYS A 94 -29.63 32.06 27.60
N ILE A 95 -30.93 31.76 27.65
CA ILE A 95 -31.78 31.97 28.84
C ILE A 95 -31.26 31.18 30.03
N PHE A 96 -30.82 29.94 29.79
CA PHE A 96 -30.31 29.05 30.82
C PHE A 96 -28.88 29.38 31.25
N ASN A 97 -28.12 30.07 30.41
CA ASN A 97 -26.72 30.42 30.70
C ASN A 97 -26.57 31.73 31.49
N GLU A 98 -27.53 32.67 31.36
CA GLU A 98 -27.42 34.03 31.91
C GLU A 98 -28.37 34.29 33.10
N SER A 99 -29.44 33.50 33.28
CA SER A 99 -30.37 33.68 34.40
C SER A 99 -30.12 32.69 35.56
N SER A 100 -30.02 33.20 36.79
CA SER A 100 -29.94 32.38 38.03
C SER A 100 -31.33 31.97 38.57
N VAL A 101 -32.37 32.14 37.76
CA VAL A 101 -33.78 32.05 38.18
C VAL A 101 -34.30 30.61 38.21
N LEU A 102 -33.82 29.77 37.29
CA LEU A 102 -34.22 28.37 37.15
C LEU A 102 -33.25 27.46 37.89
N ASP A 103 -33.76 26.49 38.65
CA ASP A 103 -32.91 25.47 39.26
C ASP A 103 -32.57 24.33 38.26
N HIS A 104 -31.59 23.49 38.62
CA HIS A 104 -31.11 22.40 37.76
C HIS A 104 -32.20 21.36 37.42
N GLN A 105 -33.18 21.14 38.31
CA GLN A 105 -34.28 20.19 38.08
C GLN A 105 -35.36 20.79 37.17
N GLU A 106 -35.64 22.09 37.32
CA GLU A 106 -36.54 22.87 36.47
C GLU A 106 -36.01 22.93 35.03
N ILE A 107 -34.69 23.15 34.87
CA ILE A 107 -34.02 23.11 33.56
C ILE A 107 -34.20 21.73 32.92
N LEU A 108 -33.94 20.63 33.63
CA LEU A 108 -34.13 19.27 33.08
C LEU A 108 -35.56 19.00 32.60
N LYS A 109 -36.56 19.46 33.37
CA LYS A 109 -37.97 19.30 32.98
C LYS A 109 -38.30 20.08 31.70
N ILE A 110 -37.81 21.31 31.59
CA ILE A 110 -38.00 22.15 30.39
C ILE A 110 -37.30 21.50 29.18
N PHE A 111 -36.07 20.99 29.36
CA PHE A 111 -35.34 20.30 28.29
C PHE A 111 -36.06 19.03 27.80
N LYS A 112 -36.58 18.20 28.73
CA LYS A 112 -37.37 17.01 28.39
C LYS A 112 -38.65 17.39 27.61
N ILE A 113 -39.30 18.50 27.96
CA ILE A 113 -40.53 18.97 27.30
C ILE A 113 -40.25 19.55 25.90
N MET A 114 -39.13 20.26 25.74
CA MET A 114 -38.80 21.01 24.51
C MET A 114 -37.97 20.22 23.50
N ASN A 115 -37.45 19.05 23.89
CA ASN A 115 -36.60 18.19 23.06
C ASN A 115 -35.36 18.92 22.48
N ILE A 116 -34.71 19.75 23.31
CA ILE A 116 -33.57 20.59 22.90
C ILE A 116 -32.27 19.76 22.87
N ASN A 117 -31.39 20.05 21.91
CA ASN A 117 -30.08 19.41 21.79
C ASN A 117 -29.11 19.90 22.88
N PHE A 118 -28.49 18.98 23.62
CA PHE A 118 -27.51 19.29 24.69
C PHE A 118 -26.29 20.10 24.24
N SER A 119 -26.01 20.12 22.93
CA SER A 119 -24.94 20.91 22.32
C SER A 119 -25.15 22.43 22.39
N GLU A 120 -26.31 22.89 22.83
CA GLU A 120 -26.66 24.32 22.92
C GLU A 120 -26.32 24.94 24.29
N LEU A 121 -25.97 24.13 25.31
CA LEU A 121 -25.56 24.57 26.64
C LEU A 121 -24.05 24.81 26.76
N LYS A 122 -23.60 25.71 27.65
CA LYS A 122 -22.17 25.85 28.02
C LYS A 122 -21.66 24.55 28.68
N GLN A 123 -20.38 24.25 28.47
CA GLN A 123 -19.72 23.00 28.89
C GLN A 123 -19.84 22.72 30.41
N GLU A 124 -19.89 23.76 31.22
CA GLU A 124 -20.05 23.68 32.69
C GLU A 124 -21.40 23.09 33.11
N TYR A 125 -22.50 23.50 32.47
CA TYR A 125 -23.84 22.96 32.76
C TYR A 125 -24.04 21.54 32.22
N ARG A 126 -23.35 21.18 31.13
CA ARG A 126 -23.39 19.79 30.58
C ARG A 126 -22.86 18.77 31.57
N HIS A 127 -21.80 19.09 32.31
CA HIS A 127 -21.23 18.17 33.30
C HIS A 127 -22.16 17.93 34.50
N ILE A 128 -22.89 18.95 34.92
CA ILE A 128 -23.81 18.89 36.07
C ILE A 128 -25.10 18.14 35.68
N LEU A 129 -25.66 18.45 34.51
CA LEU A 129 -26.89 17.83 34.02
C LEU A 129 -26.69 16.36 33.63
N LYS A 130 -25.50 15.99 33.13
CA LYS A 130 -25.14 14.59 32.83
C LYS A 130 -25.18 13.73 34.09
N LYS A 131 -24.60 14.21 35.21
CA LYS A 131 -24.69 13.52 36.52
C LYS A 131 -26.12 13.34 37.03
N ALA A 132 -26.99 14.32 36.80
CA ALA A 132 -28.39 14.24 37.22
C ALA A 132 -29.22 13.27 36.35
N ILE A 133 -28.91 13.19 35.05
CA ILE A 133 -29.51 12.20 34.13
C ILE A 133 -28.99 10.80 34.44
N ASP A 134 -27.73 10.66 34.83
CA ASP A 134 -27.14 9.38 35.23
C ASP A 134 -27.79 8.87 36.55
N ALA A 135 -28.13 9.77 37.48
CA ALA A 135 -28.88 9.42 38.69
C ALA A 135 -30.35 9.01 38.42
N ASP A 136 -31.04 9.65 37.47
CA ASP A 136 -32.39 9.25 37.02
C ASP A 136 -32.37 7.90 36.25
N LYS A 137 -31.23 7.52 35.65
CA LYS A 137 -31.05 6.25 34.92
C LYS A 137 -30.72 5.06 35.80
N GLU A 138 -30.27 5.27 37.04
CA GLU A 138 -29.99 4.17 37.99
C GLU A 138 -31.27 3.44 38.46
N GLU A 139 -32.46 4.03 38.33
CA GLU A 139 -33.73 3.38 38.70
C GLU A 139 -34.45 2.67 37.54
N SER A 140 -34.03 2.84 36.29
CA SER A 140 -34.64 2.16 35.13
C SER A 140 -33.64 1.26 34.40
N THR A 141 -33.65 -0.02 34.76
CA THR A 141 -33.09 -1.18 34.04
C THR A 141 -31.60 -1.13 33.70
N ASN A 142 -30.83 -1.91 34.47
CA ASN A 142 -29.46 -2.34 34.17
C ASN A 142 -29.34 -2.98 32.76
N THR A 143 -28.97 -2.17 31.78
CA THR A 143 -28.20 -2.63 30.62
C THR A 143 -26.91 -1.82 30.59
N HIS A 144 -25.91 -2.27 31.35
CA HIS A 144 -24.54 -1.82 31.15
C HIS A 144 -24.14 -2.14 29.70
N LEU A 145 -23.93 -1.10 28.89
CA LEU A 145 -23.23 -1.22 27.61
C LEU A 145 -21.80 -1.69 27.94
N PHE A 146 -21.54 -2.99 27.81
CA PHE A 146 -20.22 -3.60 28.01
C PHE A 146 -19.16 -2.86 27.18
N HIS A 147 -18.02 -2.53 27.79
CA HIS A 147 -16.91 -1.94 27.06
C HIS A 147 -16.36 -2.99 26.06
N PRO A 148 -16.24 -2.70 24.74
CA PRO A 148 -15.87 -3.71 23.73
C PRO A 148 -14.56 -4.45 24.02
N LEU A 149 -13.64 -3.84 24.77
CA LEU A 149 -12.34 -4.40 25.16
C LEU A 149 -12.15 -4.69 26.66
N GLU A 150 -13.20 -4.73 27.48
CA GLU A 150 -13.09 -4.85 28.95
C GLU A 150 -12.29 -6.09 29.40
N ASN A 151 -12.44 -7.20 28.69
CA ASN A 151 -11.78 -8.48 28.96
C ASN A 151 -10.63 -8.78 27.98
N VAL A 152 -10.00 -7.75 27.40
CA VAL A 152 -8.90 -7.90 26.44
C VAL A 152 -7.60 -7.37 27.06
N PRO A 153 -6.55 -8.20 27.22
CA PRO A 153 -5.32 -7.77 27.86
C PRO A 153 -4.70 -6.59 27.12
N GLU A 154 -4.15 -5.64 27.86
CA GLU A 154 -3.33 -4.59 27.28
C GLU A 154 -2.00 -5.20 26.80
N LEU A 155 -1.59 -4.85 25.58
CA LEU A 155 -0.37 -5.34 25.00
C LEU A 155 0.81 -4.55 25.55
N LEU A 156 1.85 -5.26 26.01
CA LEU A 156 3.10 -4.65 26.42
C LEU A 156 3.66 -3.82 25.27
N SER A 157 3.70 -2.51 25.48
CA SER A 157 4.34 -1.65 24.50
C SER A 157 5.83 -2.02 24.45
N THR A 158 6.38 -2.21 23.26
CA THR A 158 7.84 -2.30 23.10
C THR A 158 8.49 -1.13 23.82
N CYS A 159 9.62 -1.33 24.53
CA CYS A 159 10.36 -0.31 25.30
C CYS A 159 10.87 0.91 24.50
N VAL A 160 10.39 1.06 23.27
CA VAL A 160 10.62 2.17 22.37
C VAL A 160 9.36 3.03 22.36
N SER A 161 9.39 4.10 23.13
CA SER A 161 8.43 5.20 23.14
C SER A 161 8.50 6.03 21.85
N GLY A 162 8.25 5.38 20.71
CA GLY A 162 8.11 6.04 19.42
C GLY A 162 6.72 6.69 19.25
N PRO A 163 6.60 7.81 18.50
CA PRO A 163 5.34 8.55 18.36
C PRO A 163 4.32 7.81 17.47
N GLY A 164 4.80 6.77 16.77
CA GLY A 164 4.04 5.93 15.90
C GLY A 164 2.94 5.15 16.58
N LEU A 165 3.30 4.17 17.42
CA LEU A 165 2.35 3.28 18.06
C LEU A 165 1.23 4.04 18.79
N GLN A 166 1.57 5.16 19.43
CA GLN A 166 0.60 6.01 20.12
C GLN A 166 -0.36 6.74 19.15
N LEU A 167 0.12 7.22 18.00
CA LEU A 167 -0.71 7.81 16.96
C LEU A 167 -1.64 6.76 16.30
N LEU A 168 -1.16 5.52 16.14
CA LEU A 168 -2.00 4.41 15.72
C LEU A 168 -3.12 4.18 16.75
N LYS A 169 -2.78 4.04 18.05
CA LYS A 169 -3.76 3.89 19.13
C LYS A 169 -4.80 5.02 19.15
N LYS A 170 -4.39 6.29 18.91
CA LYS A 170 -5.34 7.42 18.83
C LYS A 170 -6.24 7.33 17.59
N THR A 171 -5.68 6.95 16.43
CA THR A 171 -6.47 6.74 15.19
C THR A 171 -7.49 5.62 15.38
N LEU A 172 -7.14 4.58 16.14
CA LEU A 172 -8.01 3.45 16.47
C LEU A 172 -9.01 3.75 17.60
N ARG A 173 -8.99 4.92 18.24
CA ARG A 173 -9.94 5.23 19.33
C ARG A 173 -11.42 5.12 18.97
N PRO A 174 -11.88 5.43 17.74
CA PRO A 174 -13.27 5.14 17.36
C PRO A 174 -13.65 3.65 17.50
N LEU A 175 -12.66 2.77 17.62
CA LEU A 175 -12.82 1.33 17.87
C LEU A 175 -12.57 0.92 19.33
N THR A 176 -11.74 1.67 20.06
CA THR A 176 -11.25 1.25 21.37
C THR A 176 -11.80 2.06 22.54
N ASP A 177 -12.31 3.27 22.33
CA ASP A 177 -12.80 4.19 23.37
C ASP A 177 -14.32 4.37 23.26
N PRO A 178 -15.12 3.90 24.24
CA PRO A 178 -16.57 3.99 24.21
C PRO A 178 -17.09 5.42 24.46
N ASN A 179 -16.25 6.34 24.93
CA ASN A 179 -16.66 7.70 25.27
C ASN A 179 -16.58 8.69 24.10
N ILE A 180 -16.18 8.24 22.91
CA ILE A 180 -16.10 9.10 21.74
C ILE A 180 -17.50 9.37 21.17
N GLU A 181 -17.90 10.64 21.20
CA GLU A 181 -19.11 11.11 20.52
C GLU A 181 -18.93 10.97 19.00
N ILE A 182 -19.68 10.04 18.41
CA ILE A 182 -19.78 9.88 16.96
C ILE A 182 -20.99 10.71 16.52
N ASN A 183 -20.78 11.74 15.71
CA ASN A 183 -21.87 12.55 15.20
C ASN A 183 -22.56 11.79 14.05
N TYR A 184 -23.78 11.29 14.28
CA TYR A 184 -24.60 10.59 13.28
C TYR A 184 -25.96 11.28 13.18
N ASP A 185 -26.46 11.48 11.95
CA ASP A 185 -27.82 11.97 11.73
C ASP A 185 -28.82 10.89 12.17
N ILE A 186 -29.72 11.21 13.11
CA ILE A 186 -30.47 10.28 13.97
C ILE A 186 -31.73 9.69 13.28
N GLU A 187 -31.92 9.86 11.97
CA GLU A 187 -33.21 9.47 11.34
C GLU A 187 -33.39 7.97 11.06
N ASP A 188 -32.35 7.13 11.18
CA ASP A 188 -32.44 5.69 10.89
C ASP A 188 -32.04 4.84 12.13
N ILE A 189 -32.96 4.63 13.07
CA ILE A 189 -32.81 3.60 14.12
C ILE A 189 -33.87 2.52 13.93
N SER A 190 -33.44 1.38 13.38
CA SER A 190 -34.01 0.07 13.66
C SER A 190 -33.10 -0.65 14.67
N GLU A 191 -33.68 -1.43 15.59
CA GLU A 191 -33.11 -2.01 16.82
C GLU A 191 -31.87 -2.93 16.70
N ASP A 192 -31.23 -3.05 15.54
CA ASP A 192 -29.96 -3.77 15.43
C ASP A 192 -28.77 -2.83 15.68
N LEU A 193 -27.94 -3.16 16.66
CA LEU A 193 -26.63 -2.54 16.99
C LEU A 193 -25.58 -2.53 15.84
N ASN A 194 -26.02 -2.74 14.59
CA ASN A 194 -25.23 -2.84 13.36
C ASN A 194 -25.79 -1.94 12.24
N SER A 195 -26.20 -0.69 12.53
CA SER A 195 -26.51 0.22 11.41
C SER A 195 -25.24 0.44 10.60
N THR A 196 -25.25 0.05 9.33
CA THR A 196 -24.17 0.31 8.37
C THR A 196 -23.77 1.79 8.37
N SER A 197 -24.74 2.66 8.66
CA SER A 197 -24.59 4.10 8.91
C SER A 197 -23.64 4.42 10.08
N PHE A 198 -23.70 3.70 11.21
CA PHE A 198 -22.80 3.89 12.35
C PHE A 198 -21.35 3.53 12.00
N ASN A 199 -21.13 2.36 11.39
CA ASN A 199 -19.79 1.96 10.94
C ASN A 199 -19.26 2.84 9.81
N MET A 200 -20.14 3.41 8.96
CA MET A 200 -19.76 4.42 7.97
C MET A 200 -19.29 5.72 8.63
N ALA A 201 -19.97 6.19 9.69
CA ALA A 201 -19.54 7.37 10.44
C ALA A 201 -18.16 7.14 11.09
N ARG A 202 -17.94 5.97 11.71
CA ARG A 202 -16.63 5.55 12.25
C ARG A 202 -15.57 5.46 11.16
N GLN A 203 -15.89 4.88 10.00
CA GLN A 203 -14.98 4.83 8.86
C GLN A 203 -14.56 6.24 8.40
N ARG A 204 -15.50 7.18 8.34
CA ARG A 204 -15.19 8.58 8.00
C ARG A 204 -14.23 9.21 9.01
N LEU A 205 -14.39 8.92 10.31
CA LEU A 205 -13.46 9.38 11.36
C LEU A 205 -12.07 8.77 11.19
N LEU A 206 -11.98 7.46 10.91
CA LEU A 206 -10.71 6.77 10.62
C LEU A 206 -9.97 7.42 9.44
N GLU A 207 -10.70 7.81 8.38
CA GLU A 207 -10.10 8.42 7.19
C GLU A 207 -9.79 9.93 7.32
N ASN A 208 -10.57 10.67 8.12
CA ASN A 208 -10.44 12.12 8.27
C ASN A 208 -9.35 12.55 9.25
N ASN A 209 -9.10 11.78 10.31
CA ASN A 209 -8.45 12.30 11.52
C ASN A 209 -6.93 12.12 11.56
N ALA A 210 -6.32 11.55 10.53
CA ALA A 210 -4.93 11.15 10.53
C ALA A 210 -3.88 12.21 10.99
N LEU A 211 -3.88 13.40 10.38
CA LEU A 211 -2.85 14.44 10.61
C LEU A 211 -3.22 15.35 11.79
N ASP A 212 -4.49 15.71 11.90
CA ASP A 212 -5.00 16.58 12.98
C ASP A 212 -4.87 15.89 14.35
N THR A 213 -5.09 14.57 14.39
CA THR A 213 -4.89 13.71 15.57
C THR A 213 -3.47 13.79 16.12
N ALA A 214 -2.46 13.82 15.25
CA ALA A 214 -1.06 13.86 15.63
C ALA A 214 -0.70 15.20 16.28
N LEU A 215 -1.12 16.31 15.68
CA LEU A 215 -0.85 17.65 16.19
C LEU A 215 -1.55 17.89 17.54
N GLU A 216 -2.83 17.56 17.66
CA GLU A 216 -3.57 17.65 18.91
C GLU A 216 -2.91 16.85 20.05
N ARG A 217 -2.32 15.70 19.72
CA ARG A 217 -1.65 14.87 20.73
C ARG A 217 -0.37 15.52 21.22
N TRP A 218 0.47 16.01 20.31
CA TRP A 218 1.71 16.69 20.68
C TRP A 218 1.41 17.89 21.59
N LYS A 219 0.35 18.64 21.25
CA LYS A 219 -0.15 19.76 22.04
C LYS A 219 -0.60 19.32 23.44
N TRP A 220 -1.47 18.31 23.53
CA TRP A 220 -1.96 17.80 24.81
C TRP A 220 -0.84 17.27 25.71
N ASP A 221 0.09 16.47 25.17
CA ASP A 221 1.23 15.94 25.96
C ASP A 221 2.13 17.07 26.47
N HIS A 222 2.33 18.11 25.66
CA HIS A 222 3.07 19.30 26.06
C HIS A 222 2.38 20.04 27.21
N GLU A 223 1.06 20.27 27.10
CA GLU A 223 0.25 20.93 28.14
C GLU A 223 0.25 20.12 29.46
N GLN A 224 0.09 18.80 29.39
CA GLN A 224 0.14 17.93 30.57
C GLN A 224 1.51 17.93 31.25
N LEU A 225 2.60 18.02 30.48
CA LEU A 225 3.95 18.08 31.04
C LEU A 225 4.23 19.40 31.75
N ILE A 226 3.73 20.52 31.19
CA ILE A 226 3.76 21.84 31.83
C ILE A 226 2.96 21.83 33.14
N GLN A 227 1.75 21.27 33.13
CA GLN A 227 0.90 21.17 34.34
C GLN A 227 1.53 20.35 35.46
N ARG A 228 2.36 19.35 35.11
CA ARG A 228 3.10 18.51 36.08
C ARG A 228 4.39 19.15 36.59
N GLY A 229 4.69 20.41 36.23
CA GLY A 229 5.89 21.13 36.68
C GLY A 229 7.18 20.71 35.98
N GLY A 230 7.10 20.01 34.84
CA GLY A 230 8.26 19.66 34.04
C GLY A 230 8.73 20.82 33.16
N PHE A 231 9.95 21.33 33.38
CA PHE A 231 10.57 22.34 32.50
C PHE A 231 11.53 21.73 31.46
N SER A 232 11.83 20.43 31.58
CA SER A 232 12.75 19.70 30.68
C SER A 232 11.95 18.85 29.68
N PHE A 233 11.65 19.44 28.52
CA PHE A 233 10.98 18.75 27.41
C PHE A 233 11.88 17.68 26.76
N SER A 234 13.19 17.70 27.03
CA SER A 234 14.19 16.80 26.46
C SER A 234 14.11 15.34 26.95
N LYS A 235 13.22 15.00 27.89
CA LYS A 235 13.01 13.62 28.32
C LYS A 235 11.87 12.91 27.56
N THR A 236 10.95 13.63 26.92
CA THR A 236 9.77 13.05 26.28
C THR A 236 9.60 13.56 24.86
N LEU A 237 9.41 12.66 23.90
CA LEU A 237 9.43 13.00 22.47
C LEU A 237 8.26 13.90 22.04
N ASN A 238 7.01 13.60 22.40
CA ASN A 238 5.84 14.34 21.91
C ASN A 238 5.84 15.84 22.31
N PRO A 239 6.17 16.21 23.56
CA PRO A 239 6.34 17.63 23.93
C PRO A 239 7.43 18.34 23.14
N LEU A 240 8.54 17.65 22.84
CA LEU A 240 9.64 18.18 22.03
C LEU A 240 9.20 18.38 20.56
N LEU A 241 8.40 17.48 20.00
CA LEU A 241 7.83 17.63 18.65
C LEU A 241 6.87 18.83 18.57
N PHE A 242 6.07 19.05 19.62
CA PHE A 242 5.20 20.23 19.69
C PHE A 242 6.00 21.54 19.80
N GLU A 243 7.06 21.55 20.60
CA GLU A 243 7.97 22.70 20.70
C GLU A 243 8.59 23.03 19.33
N TRP A 244 9.13 22.03 18.64
CA TRP A 244 9.67 22.21 17.29
C TRP A 244 8.60 22.71 16.32
N HIS A 245 7.40 22.12 16.33
CA HIS A 245 6.29 22.55 15.49
C HIS A 245 5.91 24.01 15.73
N SER A 246 5.77 24.40 17.00
CA SER A 246 5.44 25.77 17.40
C SER A 246 6.50 26.78 16.95
N LEU A 247 7.78 26.41 17.02
CA LEU A 247 8.89 27.23 16.54
C LEU A 247 9.00 27.28 15.01
N MET A 248 8.54 26.24 14.29
CA MET A 248 8.52 26.24 12.82
C MET A 248 7.47 27.19 12.26
N ILE A 249 6.30 27.33 12.89
CA ILE A 249 5.17 28.11 12.33
C ILE A 249 5.55 29.56 11.99
N PRO A 250 6.18 30.35 12.88
CA PRO A 250 6.59 31.71 12.56
C PRO A 250 7.56 31.78 11.38
N LEU A 251 8.52 30.86 11.30
CA LEU A 251 9.51 30.81 10.22
C LEU A 251 8.88 30.42 8.87
N ILE A 252 7.89 29.54 8.88
CA ILE A 252 7.12 29.20 7.66
C ILE A 252 6.29 30.41 7.21
N LYS A 253 5.63 31.11 8.15
CA LYS A 253 4.86 32.34 7.85
C LYS A 253 5.76 33.42 7.27
N GLU A 254 6.93 33.64 7.87
CA GLU A 254 7.93 34.58 7.37
C GLU A 254 8.41 34.20 5.95
N GLU A 255 8.66 32.92 5.68
CA GLU A 255 9.07 32.49 4.33
C GLU A 255 7.94 32.66 3.30
N ILE A 256 6.67 32.43 3.69
CA ILE A 256 5.51 32.72 2.85
C ILE A 256 5.43 34.23 2.54
N GLU A 257 5.67 35.09 3.51
CA GLU A 257 5.71 36.54 3.30
C GLU A 257 6.85 36.95 2.36
N ARG A 258 8.05 36.37 2.53
CA ARG A 258 9.17 36.58 1.61
C ARG A 258 8.85 36.12 0.18
N CYS A 259 8.10 35.02 0.01
CA CYS A 259 7.60 34.60 -1.30
C CYS A 259 6.62 35.61 -1.90
N LYS A 260 5.68 36.15 -1.10
CA LYS A 260 4.75 37.20 -1.54
C LYS A 260 5.50 38.47 -1.97
N ASN A 261 6.50 38.88 -1.19
CA ASN A 261 7.33 40.04 -1.51
C ASN A 261 8.10 39.84 -2.82
N ALA A 262 8.65 38.65 -3.07
CA ALA A 262 9.33 38.33 -4.32
C ALA A 262 8.37 38.38 -5.53
N ILE A 263 7.12 37.92 -5.37
CA ILE A 263 6.08 38.00 -6.42
C ILE A 263 5.74 39.48 -6.70
N ASN A 264 5.59 40.30 -5.66
CA ASN A 264 5.30 41.73 -5.78
C ASN A 264 6.47 42.52 -6.38
N ASP A 265 7.72 42.16 -6.08
CA ASP A 265 8.90 42.80 -6.67
C ASP A 265 9.04 42.47 -8.16
N LEU A 266 8.62 41.27 -8.60
CA LEU A 266 8.54 40.91 -10.01
C LEU A 266 7.47 41.74 -10.74
N SER A 267 6.27 41.89 -10.16
CA SER A 267 5.21 42.73 -10.77
C SER A 267 5.65 44.19 -10.88
N ASN A 268 6.51 44.65 -9.96
CA ASN A 268 7.09 45.99 -9.96
C ASN A 268 8.38 46.12 -10.80
N LYS A 269 8.71 45.12 -11.65
CA LYS A 269 9.90 45.09 -12.54
C LYS A 269 11.25 45.33 -11.84
N LYS A 270 11.39 45.02 -10.55
CA LYS A 270 12.68 45.09 -9.86
C LYS A 270 13.57 43.91 -10.23
N LYS A 271 14.89 44.11 -10.27
CA LYS A 271 15.86 43.01 -10.45
C LYS A 271 15.86 42.11 -9.21
N LEU A 272 15.53 40.84 -9.37
CA LEU A 272 15.58 39.85 -8.30
C LEU A 272 16.95 39.17 -8.23
N ASN A 273 17.43 38.93 -7.01
CA ASN A 273 18.58 38.05 -6.74
C ASN A 273 18.22 36.58 -7.02
N ASN A 274 19.23 35.71 -7.16
CA ASN A 274 19.04 34.27 -7.40
C ASN A 274 18.07 33.61 -6.40
N GLU A 275 18.09 34.02 -5.13
CA GLU A 275 17.15 33.55 -4.10
C GLU A 275 15.71 34.02 -4.34
N GLY A 276 15.53 35.24 -4.84
CA GLY A 276 14.23 35.78 -5.24
C GLY A 276 13.64 34.99 -6.42
N VAL A 277 14.47 34.62 -7.39
CA VAL A 277 14.08 33.74 -8.51
C VAL A 277 13.69 32.35 -8.02
N ASP A 278 14.41 31.79 -7.04
CA ASP A 278 14.03 30.52 -6.43
C ASP A 278 12.69 30.62 -5.69
N ARG A 279 12.45 31.68 -4.92
CA ARG A 279 11.17 31.94 -4.21
C ARG A 279 9.99 32.09 -5.16
N LEU A 280 10.17 32.68 -6.34
CA LEU A 280 9.13 32.73 -7.38
C LEU A 280 8.72 31.32 -7.86
N SER A 281 9.66 30.38 -7.90
CA SER A 281 9.39 29.04 -8.45
C SER A 281 8.55 28.14 -7.54
N TYR A 282 8.68 28.27 -6.21
CA TYR A 282 7.91 27.46 -5.26
C TYR A 282 6.90 28.26 -4.42
N GLY A 283 6.98 29.58 -4.43
CA GLY A 283 6.15 30.50 -3.65
C GLY A 283 4.63 30.30 -3.84
N PRO A 284 4.12 30.11 -5.07
CA PRO A 284 2.69 29.81 -5.28
C PRO A 284 2.25 28.50 -4.62
N PHE A 285 3.12 27.50 -4.59
CA PHE A 285 2.80 26.15 -4.12
C PHE A 285 2.85 26.01 -2.60
N ILE A 286 3.79 26.71 -1.93
CA ILE A 286 3.88 26.67 -0.46
C ILE A 286 2.69 27.36 0.23
N GLN A 287 1.96 28.23 -0.49
CA GLN A 287 0.77 28.93 0.01
C GLN A 287 -0.51 28.09 -0.03
N LEU A 288 -0.50 26.92 -0.68
CA LEU A 288 -1.68 26.09 -0.92
C LEU A 288 -2.17 25.34 0.32
N LEU A 289 -1.31 25.21 1.35
CA LEU A 289 -1.64 24.59 2.63
C LEU A 289 -1.32 25.55 3.78
N SER A 290 -2.03 25.41 4.89
CA SER A 290 -1.77 26.16 6.13
C SER A 290 -0.36 25.86 6.68
N PRO A 291 0.37 26.86 7.24
CA PRO A 291 1.68 26.67 7.87
C PRO A 291 1.73 25.54 8.91
N GLU A 292 0.65 25.37 9.67
CA GLU A 292 0.49 24.36 10.72
C GLU A 292 0.59 22.94 10.12
N LYS A 293 -0.14 22.68 9.02
CA LYS A 293 -0.06 21.40 8.29
C LYS A 293 1.32 21.17 7.66
N LEU A 294 1.93 22.19 7.08
CA LEU A 294 3.27 22.09 6.48
C LEU A 294 4.32 21.67 7.52
N GLY A 295 4.27 22.25 8.72
CA GLY A 295 5.12 21.87 9.85
C GLY A 295 4.89 20.41 10.27
N THR A 296 3.64 20.01 10.48
CA THR A 296 3.28 18.65 10.90
C THR A 296 3.73 17.59 9.89
N ILE A 297 3.47 17.80 8.60
CA ILE A 297 3.88 16.88 7.54
C ILE A 297 5.41 16.74 7.49
N THR A 298 6.13 17.85 7.62
CA THR A 298 7.60 17.85 7.57
C THR A 298 8.20 17.05 8.71
N ILE A 299 7.73 17.26 9.94
CA ILE A 299 8.18 16.51 11.12
C ILE A 299 7.86 15.02 10.96
N LEU A 300 6.61 14.68 10.64
CA LEU A 300 6.19 13.28 10.49
C LEU A 300 6.97 12.53 9.41
N GLU A 301 7.15 13.13 8.23
CA GLU A 301 7.87 12.49 7.12
C GLU A 301 9.37 12.31 7.40
N ILE A 302 10.01 13.26 8.10
CA ILE A 302 11.41 13.09 8.51
C ILE A 302 11.54 11.99 9.54
N LEU A 303 10.70 11.96 10.57
CA LEU A 303 10.72 10.89 11.57
C LEU A 303 10.47 9.52 10.91
N ARG A 304 9.49 9.43 10.00
CA ARG A 304 9.16 8.22 9.23
C ARG A 304 10.34 7.69 8.40
N LEU A 305 11.13 8.57 7.83
CA LEU A 305 12.22 8.18 6.92
C LEU A 305 13.50 7.77 7.61
N HIS A 306 13.57 7.83 8.94
CA HIS A 306 14.82 7.51 9.62
C HIS A 306 15.22 6.03 9.45
N SER A 307 16.52 5.76 9.49
CA SER A 307 17.12 4.44 9.20
C SER A 307 16.74 3.88 7.82
N THR A 308 16.58 4.75 6.81
CA THR A 308 16.29 4.35 5.42
C THR A 308 17.47 4.58 4.47
N GLY A 309 17.46 3.89 3.33
CA GLY A 309 18.47 4.10 2.28
C GLY A 309 19.86 3.52 2.61
N GLY A 310 19.94 2.60 3.56
CA GLY A 310 21.18 1.94 3.99
C GLY A 310 22.03 2.76 4.96
N ILE A 311 21.43 3.76 5.61
CA ILE A 311 22.07 4.62 6.62
C ILE A 311 21.47 4.23 7.97
N ALA A 312 22.32 3.81 8.92
CA ALA A 312 21.83 3.30 10.20
C ALA A 312 21.21 4.39 11.09
N GLN A 313 21.86 5.56 11.19
CA GLN A 313 21.47 6.70 12.05
C GLN A 313 20.97 7.90 11.24
N GLY A 314 20.11 7.67 10.24
CA GLY A 314 19.66 8.76 9.37
C GLY A 314 18.99 8.32 8.08
N MET A 315 18.90 9.24 7.12
CA MET A 315 18.35 8.98 5.80
C MET A 315 19.11 9.70 4.69
N ARG A 316 18.83 9.30 3.43
CA ARG A 316 19.35 10.00 2.25
C ARG A 316 18.64 11.33 2.09
N THR A 317 19.38 12.43 2.01
CA THR A 317 18.82 13.79 1.88
C THR A 317 17.88 13.93 0.69
N ALA A 318 18.24 13.38 -0.47
CA ALA A 318 17.39 13.43 -1.66
C ALA A 318 16.05 12.70 -1.48
N ARG A 319 16.02 11.60 -0.71
CA ARG A 319 14.78 10.88 -0.40
C ARG A 319 13.92 11.66 0.57
N ALA A 320 14.52 12.26 1.60
CA ALA A 320 13.83 13.11 2.58
C ALA A 320 13.12 14.28 1.92
N ILE A 321 13.88 15.06 1.15
CA ILE A 321 13.38 16.23 0.42
C ILE A 321 12.19 15.85 -0.48
N LEU A 322 12.32 14.80 -1.29
CA LEU A 322 11.25 14.40 -2.21
C LEU A 322 10.02 13.82 -1.52
N SER A 323 10.19 13.11 -0.39
CA SER A 323 9.07 12.53 0.37
C SER A 323 8.21 13.61 1.01
N VAL A 324 8.83 14.63 1.62
CA VAL A 324 8.13 15.79 2.18
C VAL A 324 7.35 16.51 1.07
N GLY A 325 8.00 16.84 -0.06
CA GLY A 325 7.34 17.51 -1.18
C GLY A 325 6.17 16.71 -1.80
N LYS A 326 6.33 15.38 -1.97
CA LYS A 326 5.24 14.51 -2.45
C LYS A 326 4.08 14.38 -1.44
N SER A 327 4.37 14.43 -0.13
CA SER A 327 3.33 14.31 0.90
C SER A 327 2.50 15.58 1.03
N ILE A 328 3.12 16.75 0.85
CA ILE A 328 2.44 18.05 0.79
C ILE A 328 1.49 18.13 -0.41
N GLU A 329 1.95 17.74 -1.60
CA GLU A 329 1.10 17.68 -2.81
C GLU A 329 -0.12 16.77 -2.58
N LYS A 330 0.07 15.60 -1.98
CA LYS A 330 -1.02 14.66 -1.66
C LYS A 330 -2.02 15.24 -0.66
N GLU A 331 -1.55 15.94 0.36
CA GLU A 331 -2.44 16.56 1.35
C GLU A 331 -3.24 17.70 0.71
N TYR A 332 -2.62 18.51 -0.14
CA TYR A 332 -3.34 19.54 -0.92
C TYR A 332 -4.44 18.94 -1.81
N ALA A 333 -4.13 17.87 -2.56
CA ALA A 333 -5.12 17.15 -3.35
C ALA A 333 -6.26 16.60 -2.47
N SER A 334 -5.95 16.10 -1.27
CA SER A 334 -6.97 15.66 -0.32
C SER A 334 -7.84 16.82 0.18
N GLU A 335 -7.28 18.00 0.43
CA GLU A 335 -8.04 19.15 0.93
C GLU A 335 -8.98 19.71 -0.13
N LEU A 336 -8.54 19.75 -1.40
CA LEU A 336 -9.40 20.10 -2.53
C LEU A 336 -10.61 19.16 -2.63
N LEU A 337 -10.38 17.85 -2.50
CA LEU A 337 -11.45 16.86 -2.50
C LEU A 337 -12.45 17.08 -1.34
N LYS A 338 -11.96 17.45 -0.14
CA LYS A 338 -12.82 17.77 1.00
C LYS A 338 -13.67 19.03 0.75
N LYS A 339 -13.06 20.11 0.23
CA LYS A 339 -13.76 21.37 -0.08
C LYS A 339 -14.84 21.19 -1.16
N ASN A 340 -14.54 20.38 -2.18
CA ASN A 340 -15.45 20.15 -3.31
C ASN A 340 -16.60 19.18 -2.97
N LYS A 341 -16.51 18.38 -1.91
CA LYS A 341 -17.63 17.52 -1.47
C LYS A 341 -18.83 18.31 -0.95
N ASN A 342 -18.65 19.51 -0.44
CA ASN A 342 -19.78 20.39 -0.07
C ASN A 342 -20.58 20.89 -1.29
N ILE A 343 -20.06 20.70 -2.52
CA ILE A 343 -20.75 20.99 -3.79
C ILE A 343 -21.51 19.74 -4.28
N LEU A 344 -21.15 18.54 -3.83
CA LEU A 344 -21.95 17.33 -4.01
C LEU A 344 -23.09 17.28 -2.97
N GLY A 345 -24.12 18.08 -3.21
CA GLY A 345 -25.52 17.90 -2.79
C GLY A 345 -25.81 17.47 -1.35
N LYS A 346 -26.42 18.38 -0.58
CA LYS A 346 -27.07 18.10 0.71
C LYS A 346 -28.27 17.13 0.64
N ASP A 347 -28.73 16.73 -0.55
CA ASP A 347 -29.99 15.99 -0.73
C ASP A 347 -29.84 14.59 -1.36
N ILE A 348 -28.71 13.93 -1.18
CA ILE A 348 -28.58 12.52 -1.60
C ILE A 348 -28.74 11.64 -0.36
N ASN A 349 -29.94 11.09 -0.18
CA ASN A 349 -30.24 10.14 0.89
C ASN A 349 -29.51 8.81 0.61
N LEU A 350 -28.27 8.78 1.09
CA LEU A 350 -27.27 7.76 0.80
C LEU A 350 -27.71 6.36 1.28
N SER A 351 -28.49 6.27 2.36
CA SER A 351 -28.98 5.00 2.93
C SER A 351 -29.86 4.21 1.95
N GLN A 352 -30.72 4.88 1.18
CA GLN A 352 -31.57 4.22 0.16
C GLN A 352 -30.79 3.80 -1.09
N ILE A 353 -29.69 4.50 -1.42
CA ILE A 353 -28.90 4.25 -2.63
C ILE A 353 -27.90 3.10 -2.43
N PHE A 354 -27.41 2.90 -1.21
CA PHE A 354 -26.45 1.84 -0.89
C PHE A 354 -27.04 0.42 -0.88
N GLY A 355 -28.37 0.27 -0.81
CA GLY A 355 -29.05 -1.02 -0.88
C GLY A 355 -29.14 -1.62 -2.29
N ASN A 356 -28.84 -0.86 -3.35
CA ASN A 356 -28.99 -1.32 -4.73
C ASN A 356 -27.82 -0.85 -5.64
N PRO A 357 -26.85 -1.74 -5.97
CA PRO A 357 -25.65 -1.40 -6.75
C PRO A 357 -25.94 -0.68 -8.08
N ARG A 358 -27.08 -0.99 -8.72
CA ARG A 358 -27.49 -0.37 -10.00
C ARG A 358 -27.92 1.09 -9.84
N GLN A 359 -28.55 1.45 -8.73
CA GLN A 359 -29.01 2.82 -8.47
C GLN A 359 -27.86 3.73 -8.04
N PHE A 360 -26.93 3.22 -7.22
CA PHE A 360 -25.66 3.88 -6.90
C PHE A 360 -24.83 4.17 -8.16
N GLN A 361 -24.73 3.18 -9.05
CA GLN A 361 -24.03 3.31 -10.32
C GLN A 361 -24.68 4.37 -11.22
N SER A 362 -26.03 4.40 -11.32
CA SER A 362 -26.76 5.42 -12.09
C SER A 362 -26.60 6.84 -11.53
N ALA A 363 -26.62 7.00 -10.21
CA ALA A 363 -26.41 8.30 -9.55
C ALA A 363 -24.98 8.82 -9.74
N LEU A 364 -23.98 7.94 -9.67
CA LEU A 364 -22.59 8.29 -9.89
C LEU A 364 -22.28 8.67 -11.34
N TYR A 365 -22.83 7.96 -12.32
CA TYR A 365 -22.71 8.33 -13.74
C TYR A 365 -23.31 9.71 -14.04
N LYS A 366 -24.44 10.05 -13.40
CA LYS A 366 -25.05 11.39 -13.50
C LYS A 366 -24.17 12.48 -12.89
N THR A 367 -23.44 12.19 -11.81
CA THR A 367 -22.49 13.15 -11.20
C THR A 367 -21.15 13.25 -11.93
N GLN A 368 -20.65 12.17 -12.52
CA GLN A 368 -19.40 12.17 -13.29
C GLN A 368 -19.51 12.98 -14.57
N ASN A 369 -20.65 12.91 -15.26
CA ASN A 369 -20.88 13.69 -16.50
C ASN A 369 -20.99 15.21 -16.27
N ASN A 370 -21.14 15.67 -15.02
CA ASN A 370 -21.28 17.10 -14.69
C ASN A 370 -20.00 17.74 -14.13
N VAL A 371 -18.89 17.00 -13.97
CA VAL A 371 -17.65 17.53 -13.37
C VAL A 371 -16.42 17.14 -14.21
N ASP A 372 -16.31 17.70 -15.40
CA ASP A 372 -15.04 17.78 -16.16
C ASP A 372 -14.11 18.81 -15.52
N PHE A 373 -13.54 18.49 -14.36
CA PHE A 373 -12.39 19.22 -13.84
C PHE A 373 -11.23 18.24 -13.60
N GLU A 374 -10.14 18.39 -14.37
CA GLU A 374 -8.85 17.78 -14.02
C GLU A 374 -8.30 18.46 -12.75
N ILE A 375 -8.74 18.00 -11.57
CA ILE A 375 -8.39 18.56 -10.25
C ILE A 375 -6.97 18.10 -9.79
N ASP A 376 -5.98 17.98 -10.68
CA ASP A 376 -4.64 17.57 -10.22
C ASP A 376 -3.48 18.03 -11.13
N PRO A 377 -3.12 19.33 -11.14
CA PRO A 377 -1.88 19.76 -11.77
C PRO A 377 -0.69 19.17 -10.98
N LYS A 378 -0.07 18.09 -11.50
CA LYS A 378 1.10 17.46 -10.89
C LYS A 378 2.23 18.46 -10.74
N TRP A 379 2.73 18.65 -9.52
CA TRP A 379 3.80 19.63 -9.30
C TRP A 379 5.11 19.14 -9.94
N PRO A 380 5.92 20.02 -10.56
CA PRO A 380 7.23 19.64 -11.08
C PRO A 380 8.13 19.09 -9.97
N MET A 381 8.98 18.11 -10.31
CA MET A 381 9.88 17.49 -9.32
C MET A 381 10.87 18.50 -8.71
N ALA A 382 11.26 19.52 -9.48
CA ALA A 382 12.08 20.63 -9.00
C ALA A 382 11.38 21.43 -7.89
N VAL A 383 10.09 21.72 -8.05
CA VAL A 383 9.28 22.45 -7.06
C VAL A 383 9.15 21.62 -5.79
N LYS A 384 8.79 20.33 -5.91
CA LYS A 384 8.73 19.39 -4.78
C LYS A 384 10.06 19.35 -4.01
N ALA A 385 11.18 19.32 -4.74
CA ALA A 385 12.50 19.32 -4.13
C ALA A 385 12.83 20.63 -3.40
N LYS A 386 12.47 21.78 -3.96
CA LYS A 386 12.69 23.08 -3.30
C LYS A 386 11.85 23.23 -2.03
N ILE A 387 10.54 22.93 -2.10
CA ILE A 387 9.62 22.97 -0.94
C ILE A 387 10.08 22.02 0.16
N GLY A 388 10.38 20.76 -0.20
CA GLY A 388 10.88 19.79 0.77
C GLY A 388 12.20 20.24 1.42
N SER A 389 13.11 20.82 0.64
CA SER A 389 14.39 21.30 1.17
C SER A 389 14.27 22.51 2.09
N ILE A 390 13.40 23.48 1.79
CA ILE A 390 13.25 24.68 2.64
C ILE A 390 12.60 24.31 3.96
N LEU A 391 11.55 23.48 3.96
CA LEU A 391 10.88 23.04 5.18
C LEU A 391 11.78 22.19 6.06
N ILE A 392 12.57 21.28 5.48
CA ILE A 392 13.57 20.51 6.25
C ILE A 392 14.65 21.44 6.79
N SER A 393 15.06 22.47 6.05
CA SER A 393 16.03 23.46 6.53
C SER A 393 15.51 24.25 7.73
N ILE A 394 14.24 24.67 7.69
CA ILE A 394 13.56 25.32 8.82
C ILE A 394 13.53 24.36 10.02
N LEU A 395 13.13 23.10 9.80
CA LEU A 395 13.13 22.08 10.85
C LEU A 395 14.53 21.90 11.46
N MET A 396 15.58 21.80 10.65
CA MET A 396 16.96 21.65 11.15
C MET A 396 17.44 22.87 11.96
N HIS A 397 16.93 24.07 11.65
CA HIS A 397 17.28 25.29 12.38
C HIS A 397 16.64 25.33 13.77
N VAL A 398 15.38 24.88 13.90
CA VAL A 398 14.64 24.91 15.16
C VAL A 398 14.82 23.65 16.02
N ALA A 399 15.05 22.49 15.41
CA ALA A 399 15.08 21.21 16.10
C ALA A 399 16.37 21.08 16.93
N LYS A 400 16.26 21.40 18.22
CA LYS A 400 17.32 21.27 19.21
C LYS A 400 16.91 20.27 20.29
N ILE A 401 17.89 19.56 20.87
CA ILE A 401 17.71 18.59 21.95
C ILE A 401 18.80 18.79 23.00
N ASP A 402 18.45 18.67 24.28
CA ASP A 402 19.42 18.71 25.37
C ASP A 402 20.20 17.39 25.40
N VAL A 403 21.53 17.49 25.35
CA VAL A 403 22.44 16.36 25.52
C VAL A 403 23.21 16.59 26.81
N VAL A 404 23.16 15.61 27.70
CA VAL A 404 23.98 15.57 28.92
C VAL A 404 25.22 14.76 28.60
N ALA A 405 26.39 15.37 28.75
CA ALA A 405 27.67 14.71 28.63
C ALA A 405 28.42 14.84 29.96
N GLU A 406 29.05 13.75 30.39
CA GLU A 406 29.90 13.72 31.57
C GLU A 406 31.32 14.10 31.12
N VAL A 407 31.78 15.27 31.54
CA VAL A 407 33.13 15.76 31.28
C VAL A 407 33.73 16.11 32.63
N GLU A 408 34.88 15.52 32.96
CA GLU A 408 35.60 15.80 34.22
C GLU A 408 34.77 15.61 35.51
N ASN A 409 33.90 14.58 35.55
CA ASN A 409 32.97 14.27 36.66
C ASN A 409 31.85 15.31 36.91
N GLU A 410 31.64 16.26 35.99
CA GLU A 410 30.48 17.16 36.00
C GLU A 410 29.53 16.85 34.83
N ASN A 411 28.22 16.83 35.11
CA ASN A 411 27.17 16.64 34.10
C ASN A 411 26.82 17.99 33.46
N ILE A 412 27.37 18.25 32.27
CA ILE A 412 27.06 19.46 31.50
C ILE A 412 25.90 19.16 30.54
N SER A 413 24.82 19.94 30.64
CA SER A 413 23.67 19.87 29.73
C SER A 413 23.77 20.97 28.67
N GLN A 414 23.89 20.60 27.39
CA GLN A 414 23.96 21.53 26.27
C GLN A 414 22.87 21.25 25.22
N LYS A 415 22.23 22.31 24.71
CA LYS A 415 21.35 22.22 23.54
C LYS A 415 22.15 21.98 22.27
N THR A 416 21.96 20.82 21.65
CA THR A 416 22.60 20.45 20.38
C THR A 416 21.54 20.27 19.27
N PRO A 417 21.90 20.42 17.98
CA PRO A 417 20.97 20.15 16.89
C PRO A 417 20.49 18.69 16.92
N ALA A 418 19.18 18.49 16.85
CA ALA A 418 18.57 17.17 16.82
C ALA A 418 18.74 16.49 15.45
N LEU A 419 18.88 17.28 14.39
CA LEU A 419 19.10 16.87 13.01
C LEU A 419 20.29 17.63 12.43
N TYR A 420 21.18 16.94 11.72
CA TYR A 420 22.30 17.58 11.04
C TYR A 420 22.56 16.94 9.68
N HIS A 421 22.98 17.77 8.72
CA HIS A 421 23.29 17.35 7.35
C HIS A 421 24.79 17.07 7.23
N THR A 422 25.14 15.93 6.61
CA THR A 422 26.52 15.54 6.39
C THR A 422 26.65 14.68 5.12
N TYR A 423 27.86 14.24 4.79
CA TYR A 423 28.13 13.41 3.63
C TYR A 423 28.79 12.09 4.04
N GLN A 424 28.40 11.00 3.39
CA GLN A 424 29.01 9.67 3.54
C GLN A 424 29.50 9.15 2.20
N TYR A 425 30.63 8.45 2.20
CA TYR A 425 31.13 7.75 1.02
C TYR A 425 30.61 6.33 1.00
N GLN A 426 29.84 5.98 -0.04
CA GLN A 426 29.38 4.61 -0.27
C GLN A 426 29.88 4.13 -1.63
N LYS A 427 30.70 3.07 -1.63
CA LYS A 427 31.33 2.54 -2.86
C LYS A 427 32.04 3.62 -3.68
N GLY A 428 32.78 4.51 -3.01
CA GLY A 428 33.53 5.61 -3.64
C GLY A 428 32.69 6.82 -4.08
N ARG A 429 31.36 6.82 -3.89
CA ARG A 429 30.49 7.96 -4.25
C ARG A 429 30.09 8.76 -3.01
N LYS A 430 30.23 10.09 -3.07
CA LYS A 430 29.77 11.03 -2.04
C LYS A 430 28.24 11.07 -2.04
N LEU A 431 27.62 10.78 -0.90
CA LEU A 431 26.18 10.74 -0.69
C LEU A 431 25.81 11.71 0.43
N GLY A 432 24.91 12.66 0.15
CA GLY A 432 24.36 13.52 1.19
C GLY A 432 23.37 12.77 2.08
N VAL A 433 23.54 12.89 3.38
CA VAL A 433 22.73 12.23 4.41
C VAL A 433 22.28 13.23 5.47
N ILE A 434 21.07 13.04 6.00
CA ILE A 434 20.61 13.72 7.20
C ILE A 434 20.72 12.72 8.33
N LYS A 435 21.49 13.06 9.36
CA LYS A 435 21.67 12.24 10.56
C LYS A 435 20.87 12.82 11.71
N LEU A 436 20.41 11.92 12.59
CA LEU A 436 19.77 12.30 13.85
C LEU A 436 20.81 12.27 14.97
N ASN A 437 20.62 13.12 15.97
CA ASN A 437 21.41 13.10 17.20
C ASN A 437 21.21 11.77 17.93
N ASP A 438 22.26 11.26 18.59
CA ASP A 438 22.20 9.98 19.31
C ASP A 438 21.17 10.00 20.44
N GLN A 439 20.94 11.15 21.09
CA GLN A 439 19.90 11.29 22.11
C GLN A 439 18.49 11.18 21.50
N LEU A 440 18.28 11.80 20.34
CA LEU A 440 17.02 11.65 19.59
C LEU A 440 16.85 10.21 19.11
N MET A 441 17.93 9.54 18.69
CA MET A 441 17.90 8.12 18.33
C MET A 441 17.55 7.22 19.52
N LYS A 442 18.05 7.53 20.72
CA LYS A 442 17.66 6.83 21.96
C LYS A 442 16.17 7.01 22.24
N GLN A 443 15.63 8.22 22.04
CA GLN A 443 14.20 8.51 22.22
C GLN A 443 13.29 7.88 21.17
N LEU A 444 13.70 7.89 19.90
CA LEU A 444 12.98 7.23 18.81
C LEU A 444 13.08 5.70 18.87
N GLY A 445 13.99 5.18 19.69
CA GLY A 445 14.48 3.81 19.67
C GLY A 445 15.27 3.49 18.39
N SER A 446 16.07 2.43 18.43
CA SER A 446 16.95 2.00 17.33
C SER A 446 16.23 1.42 16.09
N GLN A 447 14.93 1.65 15.95
CA GLN A 447 14.06 1.03 14.94
C GLN A 447 13.69 2.01 13.84
N PRO A 448 13.81 1.68 12.55
CA PRO A 448 13.20 2.46 11.48
C PRO A 448 11.71 2.68 11.75
N LEU A 449 11.27 3.93 11.88
CA LEU A 449 9.87 4.36 12.02
C LEU A 449 9.15 4.21 10.66
N ARG A 450 9.51 3.19 9.87
CA ARG A 450 8.84 2.83 8.60
C ARG A 450 7.35 2.60 8.83
N GLY A 451 6.98 2.22 10.06
CA GLY A 451 5.63 2.04 10.56
C GLY A 451 4.92 3.32 10.98
N ASN A 452 5.58 4.49 11.05
CA ASN A 452 4.89 5.78 11.27
C ASN A 452 4.11 6.17 10.02
N ILE A 453 2.96 5.52 9.88
CA ILE A 453 1.68 6.16 9.88
C ILE A 453 1.45 7.12 8.71
N HIS A 454 0.94 6.52 7.64
CA HIS A 454 -0.18 7.15 6.95
C HIS A 454 -1.45 6.58 7.60
N PRO A 455 -2.02 7.21 8.64
CA PRO A 455 -3.10 6.62 9.46
C PRO A 455 -4.39 6.41 8.68
N ARG A 456 -4.44 6.84 7.42
CA ARG A 456 -5.60 6.77 6.55
C ARG A 456 -5.83 5.39 5.94
N LEU A 457 -4.80 4.53 5.88
CA LEU A 457 -4.86 3.26 5.15
C LEU A 457 -4.92 2.04 6.09
N LEU A 458 -5.94 2.03 6.96
CA LEU A 458 -6.29 0.91 7.83
C LEU A 458 -7.34 -0.01 7.15
N PRO A 459 -7.56 -1.24 7.65
CA PRO A 459 -8.70 -2.05 7.22
C PRO A 459 -10.01 -1.25 7.37
N MET A 460 -10.95 -1.44 6.45
CA MET A 460 -12.21 -0.68 6.44
C MET A 460 -13.26 -1.39 7.29
N LEU A 461 -14.10 -0.65 8.01
CA LEU A 461 -15.24 -1.20 8.78
C LEU A 461 -16.47 -1.50 7.92
N VAL A 462 -16.51 -0.89 6.73
CA VAL A 462 -17.59 -1.00 5.75
C VAL A 462 -17.03 -1.50 4.44
N GLU A 463 -17.90 -2.03 3.58
CA GLU A 463 -17.50 -2.50 2.26
C GLU A 463 -16.78 -1.39 1.49
N PRO A 464 -15.65 -1.70 0.83
CA PRO A 464 -14.94 -0.73 0.01
C PRO A 464 -15.82 -0.16 -1.09
N LYS A 465 -15.53 1.08 -1.49
CA LYS A 465 -16.12 1.68 -2.67
C LYS A 465 -15.79 0.82 -3.90
N PRO A 466 -16.78 0.36 -4.68
CA PRO A 466 -16.54 -0.37 -5.92
C PRO A 466 -15.65 0.41 -6.90
N TRP A 467 -14.84 -0.30 -7.67
CA TRP A 467 -14.00 0.29 -8.72
C TRP A 467 -14.86 0.69 -9.93
N ILE A 468 -14.87 1.98 -10.26
CA ILE A 468 -15.68 2.53 -11.38
C ILE A 468 -14.78 3.13 -12.46
N SER A 469 -13.67 3.73 -12.05
CA SER A 469 -12.64 4.26 -12.94
C SER A 469 -11.26 3.87 -12.42
N TRP A 470 -10.24 4.11 -13.23
CA TRP A 470 -8.85 3.89 -12.85
C TRP A 470 -8.41 4.64 -11.56
N ASP A 471 -9.12 5.69 -11.15
CA ASP A 471 -8.81 6.53 -9.99
C ASP A 471 -9.96 6.68 -8.97
N SER A 472 -11.00 5.83 -9.07
CA SER A 472 -12.18 5.85 -8.21
C SER A 472 -12.58 4.44 -7.78
N GLY A 473 -12.22 4.09 -6.55
CA GLY A 473 -12.50 2.82 -5.88
C GLY A 473 -11.69 2.68 -4.57
N GLY A 474 -11.99 1.67 -3.76
CA GLY A 474 -11.33 1.44 -2.47
C GLY A 474 -11.89 2.29 -1.33
N TYR A 475 -11.17 3.34 -0.91
CA TYR A 475 -11.56 4.20 0.23
C TYR A 475 -12.57 5.29 -0.16
N TYR A 476 -13.29 5.85 0.83
CA TYR A 476 -14.36 6.83 0.59
C TYR A 476 -13.86 8.29 0.54
N LEU A 477 -12.87 8.63 1.36
CA LEU A 477 -12.30 9.98 1.45
C LEU A 477 -10.89 10.05 0.86
N SER A 478 -10.13 8.96 0.93
CA SER A 478 -8.77 8.87 0.38
C SER A 478 -8.78 8.43 -1.08
N LYS A 479 -8.25 9.26 -1.99
CA LYS A 479 -8.11 8.90 -3.42
C LYS A 479 -7.20 7.70 -3.58
N SER A 480 -7.68 6.66 -4.27
CA SER A 480 -6.94 5.45 -4.57
C SER A 480 -6.89 5.20 -6.08
N ILE A 481 -5.74 4.75 -6.57
CA ILE A 481 -5.53 4.43 -7.99
C ILE A 481 -5.50 2.91 -8.13
N VAL A 482 -6.16 2.39 -9.18
CA VAL A 482 -6.29 0.95 -9.41
C VAL A 482 -4.94 0.27 -9.66
N MET A 483 -3.97 0.98 -10.24
CA MET A 483 -2.63 0.47 -10.54
C MET A 483 -1.53 1.22 -9.78
N ARG A 484 -0.67 0.45 -9.08
CA ARG A 484 0.57 0.91 -8.44
C ARG A 484 1.63 1.20 -9.52
N SER A 485 1.61 2.40 -10.10
CA SER A 485 2.64 2.85 -11.05
C SER A 485 3.90 3.35 -10.32
N ARG A 486 5.08 2.99 -10.81
CA ARG A 486 6.39 3.50 -10.32
C ARG A 486 6.73 4.81 -11.02
N ASP A 487 5.87 5.81 -10.87
CA ASP A 487 6.00 7.13 -11.51
C ASP A 487 6.11 7.04 -13.06
N SER A 488 5.55 6.02 -13.73
CA SER A 488 5.54 5.95 -15.21
C SER A 488 4.31 6.67 -15.77
N PRO A 489 4.46 7.80 -16.50
CA PRO A 489 3.33 8.51 -17.07
C PRO A 489 2.66 7.70 -18.20
N GLU A 490 3.45 6.95 -18.97
CA GLU A 490 2.98 6.08 -20.05
C GLU A 490 2.00 5.01 -19.53
N GLN A 491 2.34 4.33 -18.42
CA GLN A 491 1.44 3.36 -17.78
C GLN A 491 0.09 3.97 -17.42
N ILE A 492 0.11 5.17 -16.80
CA ILE A 492 -1.12 5.86 -16.37
C ILE A 492 -1.94 6.31 -17.58
N SER A 493 -1.30 6.79 -18.64
CA SER A 493 -1.97 7.20 -19.88
C SER A 493 -2.73 6.03 -20.51
N TYR A 494 -2.06 4.88 -20.73
CA TYR A 494 -2.72 3.69 -21.26
C TYR A 494 -3.86 3.19 -20.38
N LEU A 495 -3.67 3.24 -19.05
CA LEU A 495 -4.69 2.84 -18.09
C LEU A 495 -5.91 3.78 -18.11
N LYS A 496 -5.69 5.09 -18.18
CA LYS A 496 -6.75 6.11 -18.30
C LYS A 496 -7.57 5.86 -19.57
N THR A 497 -6.91 5.73 -20.72
CA THR A 497 -7.58 5.44 -22.00
C THR A 497 -8.36 4.12 -21.97
N ALA A 498 -7.81 3.07 -21.36
CA ALA A 498 -8.52 1.78 -21.22
C ALA A 498 -9.74 1.89 -20.30
N SER A 499 -9.66 2.69 -19.24
CA SER A 499 -10.78 2.97 -18.34
C SER A 499 -11.89 3.77 -19.06
N GLU A 500 -11.54 4.81 -19.82
CA GLU A 500 -12.48 5.64 -20.59
C GLU A 500 -13.22 4.84 -21.66
N ARG A 501 -12.55 3.86 -22.27
CA ARG A 501 -13.14 2.92 -23.24
C ARG A 501 -13.96 1.78 -22.58
N ASN A 502 -14.08 1.78 -21.26
CA ASN A 502 -14.77 0.73 -20.48
C ASN A 502 -14.19 -0.69 -20.65
N ASN A 503 -12.90 -0.80 -21.01
CA ASN A 503 -12.24 -2.09 -21.23
C ASN A 503 -11.90 -2.81 -19.91
N LEU A 504 -11.88 -2.09 -18.79
CA LEU A 504 -11.40 -2.59 -17.49
C LEU A 504 -12.49 -3.20 -16.59
N LYS A 505 -13.73 -3.37 -17.11
CA LYS A 505 -14.88 -3.83 -16.32
C LYS A 505 -14.61 -5.11 -15.54
N SER A 506 -14.10 -6.16 -16.20
CA SER A 506 -13.82 -7.46 -15.54
C SER A 506 -12.71 -7.36 -14.48
N ILE A 507 -11.78 -6.43 -14.67
CA ILE A 507 -10.71 -6.16 -13.70
C ILE A 507 -11.31 -5.51 -12.44
N PHE A 508 -12.18 -4.52 -12.61
CA PHE A 508 -12.87 -3.85 -11.52
C PHE A 508 -13.75 -4.83 -10.73
N GLU A 509 -14.54 -5.65 -11.43
CA GLU A 509 -15.36 -6.69 -10.80
C GLU A 509 -14.52 -7.68 -9.97
N GLY A 510 -13.38 -8.14 -10.50
CA GLY A 510 -12.49 -9.03 -9.76
C GLY A 510 -11.85 -8.39 -8.53
N LEU A 511 -11.47 -7.11 -8.61
CA LEU A 511 -10.98 -6.35 -7.46
C LEU A 511 -12.06 -6.10 -6.41
N ASP A 512 -13.29 -5.84 -6.85
CA ASP A 512 -14.44 -5.64 -5.97
C ASP A 512 -14.79 -6.93 -5.22
N VAL A 513 -14.69 -8.11 -5.88
CA VAL A 513 -14.82 -9.40 -5.20
C VAL A 513 -13.81 -9.49 -4.05
N LEU A 514 -12.52 -9.32 -4.35
CA LEU A 514 -11.45 -9.40 -3.37
C LEU A 514 -11.60 -8.37 -2.23
N GLY A 515 -12.10 -7.18 -2.56
CA GLY A 515 -12.34 -6.10 -1.59
C GLY A 515 -13.57 -6.32 -0.71
N SER A 516 -14.62 -6.94 -1.23
CA SER A 516 -15.88 -7.21 -0.53
C SER A 516 -15.81 -8.37 0.45
N THR A 517 -14.78 -9.22 0.37
CA THR A 517 -14.59 -10.33 1.30
C THR A 517 -14.34 -9.81 2.72
N ALA A 518 -15.20 -10.24 3.63
CA ALA A 518 -15.20 -9.83 5.02
C ALA A 518 -14.32 -10.70 5.92
N TRP A 519 -13.55 -10.06 6.77
CA TRP A 519 -12.62 -10.72 7.69
C TRP A 519 -12.95 -10.39 9.14
N ALA A 520 -12.49 -11.28 10.03
CA ALA A 520 -12.55 -11.14 11.48
C ALA A 520 -11.21 -11.60 12.08
N ILE A 521 -10.92 -11.12 13.30
CA ILE A 521 -9.73 -11.53 14.05
C ILE A 521 -9.99 -12.89 14.71
N ASN A 522 -9.05 -13.82 14.58
CA ASN A 522 -9.07 -15.08 15.30
C ASN A 522 -8.76 -14.83 16.78
N ARG A 523 -9.80 -14.83 17.62
CA ARG A 523 -9.69 -14.53 19.05
C ARG A 523 -8.74 -15.49 19.77
N GLN A 524 -8.85 -16.79 19.51
CA GLN A 524 -8.05 -17.81 20.21
C GLN A 524 -6.56 -17.65 19.91
N VAL A 525 -6.20 -17.40 18.64
CA VAL A 525 -4.81 -17.13 18.26
C VAL A 525 -4.36 -15.79 18.83
N PHE A 526 -5.19 -14.75 18.79
CA PHE A 526 -4.87 -13.44 19.35
C PHE A 526 -4.54 -13.52 20.86
N ASP A 527 -5.30 -14.29 21.64
CA ASP A 527 -5.07 -14.46 23.08
C ASP A 527 -3.72 -15.13 23.36
N VAL A 528 -3.37 -16.20 22.62
CA VAL A 528 -2.06 -16.87 22.73
C VAL A 528 -0.92 -15.94 22.35
N VAL A 529 -1.06 -15.21 21.23
CA VAL A 529 -0.05 -14.24 20.78
C VAL A 529 0.12 -13.13 21.80
N SER A 530 -0.97 -12.67 22.42
CA SER A 530 -0.94 -11.61 23.43
C SER A 530 -0.20 -12.06 24.70
N GLU A 531 -0.42 -13.30 25.16
CA GLU A 531 0.31 -13.88 26.29
C GLU A 531 1.81 -14.01 25.97
N VAL A 532 2.15 -14.56 24.80
CA VAL A 532 3.54 -14.67 24.33
C VAL A 532 4.21 -13.31 24.22
N TRP A 533 3.52 -12.34 23.63
CA TRP A 533 4.01 -10.98 23.44
C TRP A 533 4.30 -10.31 24.80
N ASN A 534 3.39 -10.48 25.75
CA ASN A 534 3.48 -9.95 27.10
C ASN A 534 4.52 -10.68 27.97
N SER A 535 4.92 -11.90 27.63
CA SER A 535 6.05 -12.57 28.30
C SER A 535 7.40 -11.90 28.01
N GLY A 536 7.51 -11.19 26.88
CA GLY A 536 8.76 -10.53 26.45
C GLY A 536 9.84 -11.47 25.91
N GLN A 537 9.61 -12.79 25.88
CA GLN A 537 10.58 -13.79 25.42
C GLN A 537 10.57 -13.98 23.89
N GLU A 538 11.62 -14.61 23.35
CA GLU A 538 11.67 -15.02 21.95
C GLU A 538 10.80 -16.25 21.73
N PHE A 539 9.85 -16.19 20.80
CA PHE A 539 8.90 -17.29 20.58
C PHE A 539 8.28 -17.24 19.19
N ALA A 540 8.26 -18.34 18.44
CA ALA A 540 7.62 -18.45 17.11
C ALA A 540 7.86 -17.24 16.18
N GLU A 541 9.14 -16.89 15.98
CA GLU A 541 9.61 -15.72 15.21
C GLU A 541 9.32 -14.33 15.81
N ILE A 542 8.65 -14.24 16.96
CA ILE A 542 8.51 -13.00 17.74
C ILE A 542 9.84 -12.74 18.46
N PRO A 543 10.57 -11.65 18.14
CA PRO A 543 11.86 -11.37 18.77
C PRO A 543 11.67 -10.93 20.24
N PRO A 544 12.66 -11.12 21.13
CA PRO A 544 12.55 -10.76 22.55
C PRO A 544 12.55 -9.24 22.79
N ILE A 545 12.12 -8.80 23.97
CA ILE A 545 12.00 -7.37 24.32
C ILE A 545 13.34 -6.63 24.36
N SER A 546 14.39 -7.29 24.84
CA SER A 546 15.75 -6.78 24.87
C SER A 546 16.71 -7.91 24.49
N SER A 547 17.59 -7.64 23.53
CA SER A 547 18.72 -8.51 23.23
C SER A 547 19.99 -7.80 23.68
N GLU A 548 20.70 -8.33 24.67
CA GLU A 548 22.04 -7.83 24.96
C GLU A 548 22.94 -8.10 23.75
N ILE A 549 23.49 -7.02 23.17
CA ILE A 549 24.36 -7.14 22.00
C ILE A 549 25.77 -7.44 22.49
N ILE A 550 26.15 -8.71 22.43
CA ILE A 550 27.51 -9.15 22.76
C ILE A 550 28.35 -9.10 21.49
N PHE A 551 29.33 -8.20 21.46
CA PHE A 551 30.31 -8.15 20.37
C PHE A 551 31.46 -9.13 20.64
N PRO A 552 32.01 -9.80 19.60
CA PRO A 552 33.20 -10.62 19.76
C PRO A 552 34.39 -9.76 20.23
N PRO A 553 35.33 -10.32 21.02
CA PRO A 553 36.50 -9.58 21.48
C PRO A 553 37.31 -9.06 20.29
N GLN A 554 37.86 -7.85 20.43
CA GLN A 554 38.68 -7.25 19.38
C GLN A 554 39.94 -8.11 19.16
N PRO A 555 40.30 -8.44 17.91
CA PRO A 555 41.52 -9.20 17.64
C PRO A 555 42.76 -8.40 18.07
N THR A 556 43.67 -9.08 18.79
CA THR A 556 44.97 -8.55 19.22
C THR A 556 46.04 -8.66 18.13
N SER A 557 45.79 -9.45 17.09
CA SER A 557 46.65 -9.65 15.92
C SER A 557 46.85 -8.36 15.11
N LYS A 558 48.04 -8.20 14.53
CA LYS A 558 48.38 -7.10 13.60
C LYS A 558 47.92 -7.37 12.16
N ASP A 559 47.40 -8.57 11.85
CA ASP A 559 46.92 -8.89 10.51
C ASP A 559 45.69 -8.02 10.12
N PRO A 560 45.76 -7.25 9.02
CA PRO A 560 44.61 -6.51 8.51
C PRO A 560 43.40 -7.40 8.17
N GLY A 561 43.62 -8.66 7.76
CA GLY A 561 42.56 -9.61 7.40
C GLY A 561 41.62 -9.93 8.55
N GLU A 562 42.17 -10.31 9.70
CA GLU A 562 41.42 -10.59 10.94
C GLU A 562 40.68 -9.35 11.48
N ARG A 563 41.29 -8.16 11.38
CA ARG A 563 40.62 -6.93 11.77
C ARG A 563 39.41 -6.62 10.88
N ILE A 564 39.53 -6.88 9.57
CA ILE A 564 38.42 -6.70 8.63
C ILE A 564 37.32 -7.72 8.90
N SER A 565 37.66 -8.99 9.14
CA SER A 565 36.65 -10.03 9.43
C SER A 565 35.89 -9.72 10.72
N TRP A 566 36.59 -9.32 11.79
CA TRP A 566 35.96 -8.87 13.04
C TRP A 566 35.03 -7.68 12.82
N GLN A 567 35.45 -6.66 12.07
CA GLN A 567 34.59 -5.51 11.74
C GLN A 567 33.34 -5.92 10.94
N VAL A 568 33.46 -6.89 10.04
CA VAL A 568 32.32 -7.42 9.28
C VAL A 568 31.36 -8.16 10.22
N THR A 569 31.87 -8.98 11.13
CA THR A 569 31.09 -9.71 12.13
C THR A 569 30.37 -8.76 13.09
N CYS A 570 31.06 -7.77 13.67
CA CYS A 570 30.42 -6.77 14.53
C CYS A 570 29.33 -5.98 13.79
N LYS A 571 29.57 -5.62 12.52
CA LYS A 571 28.55 -4.99 11.67
C LYS A 571 27.37 -5.91 11.38
N GLN A 572 27.58 -7.22 11.30
CA GLN A 572 26.52 -8.19 11.10
C GLN A 572 25.67 -8.33 12.35
N ILE A 573 26.30 -8.54 13.52
CA ILE A 573 25.61 -8.61 14.82
C ILE A 573 24.77 -7.35 15.08
N ALA A 574 25.34 -6.16 14.85
CA ALA A 574 24.61 -4.91 15.01
C ALA A 574 23.40 -4.79 14.05
N ARG A 575 23.53 -5.29 12.81
CA ARG A 575 22.40 -5.33 11.85
C ARG A 575 21.34 -6.33 12.27
N ASP A 576 21.72 -7.48 12.77
CA ASP A 576 20.79 -8.54 13.18
C ASP A 576 19.98 -8.09 14.40
N ALA A 577 20.63 -7.44 15.39
CA ALA A 577 19.95 -6.80 16.50
C ALA A 577 18.97 -5.71 16.03
N GLN A 578 19.39 -4.85 15.09
CA GLN A 578 18.49 -3.84 14.51
C GLN A 578 17.30 -4.47 13.75
N ASN A 579 17.52 -5.57 13.04
CA ASN A 579 16.48 -6.30 12.32
C ASN A 579 15.47 -6.92 13.30
N LYS A 580 15.94 -7.62 14.35
CA LYS A 580 15.08 -8.18 15.42
C LYS A 580 14.23 -7.09 16.06
N GLN A 581 14.85 -5.96 16.40
CA GLN A 581 14.14 -4.82 16.96
C GLN A 581 13.10 -4.26 15.98
N SER A 582 13.42 -4.16 14.69
CA SER A 582 12.48 -3.69 13.64
C SER A 582 11.27 -4.63 13.49
N ILE A 583 11.52 -5.95 13.48
CA ILE A 583 10.48 -6.98 13.40
C ILE A 583 9.55 -6.89 14.62
N ARG A 584 10.10 -6.77 15.83
CA ARG A 584 9.30 -6.64 17.05
C ARG A 584 8.35 -5.44 16.97
N CYS A 585 8.77 -4.31 16.42
CA CYS A 585 7.86 -3.18 16.24
C CYS A 585 6.80 -3.38 15.17
N ASP A 586 7.15 -3.99 14.03
CA ASP A 586 6.17 -4.34 13.00
C ASP A 586 5.06 -5.26 13.58
N ILE A 587 5.45 -6.23 14.40
CA ILE A 587 4.52 -7.09 15.14
C ILE A 587 3.64 -6.27 16.10
N ASN A 588 4.22 -5.35 16.88
CA ASN A 588 3.44 -4.49 17.79
C ASN A 588 2.33 -3.71 17.05
N TYR A 589 2.65 -3.13 15.88
CA TYR A 589 1.66 -2.47 15.02
C TYR A 589 0.53 -3.41 14.60
N LYS A 590 0.88 -4.62 14.14
CA LYS A 590 -0.09 -5.63 13.73
C LYS A 590 -1.01 -6.04 14.89
N LEU A 591 -0.45 -6.23 16.08
CA LEU A 591 -1.21 -6.63 17.27
C LEU A 591 -2.13 -5.52 17.77
N GLU A 592 -1.71 -4.26 17.74
CA GLU A 592 -2.59 -3.15 18.12
C GLU A 592 -3.73 -2.93 17.11
N ILE A 593 -3.46 -3.11 15.81
CA ILE A 593 -4.54 -3.13 14.80
C ILE A 593 -5.47 -4.32 15.05
N ALA A 594 -4.93 -5.53 15.24
CA ALA A 594 -5.73 -6.72 15.53
C ALA A 594 -6.59 -6.55 16.79
N ARG A 595 -6.03 -5.97 17.86
CA ARG A 595 -6.73 -5.68 19.11
C ARG A 595 -7.89 -4.71 18.91
N ALA A 596 -7.72 -3.67 18.10
CA ALA A 596 -8.77 -2.69 17.83
C ALA A 596 -9.90 -3.24 16.96
N PHE A 597 -9.61 -4.19 16.06
CA PHE A 597 -10.61 -4.82 15.19
C PHE A 597 -11.15 -6.15 15.75
N LEU A 598 -10.88 -6.48 17.02
CA LEU A 598 -11.13 -7.81 17.59
C LEU A 598 -12.61 -8.24 17.53
N HIS A 599 -13.53 -7.28 17.68
CA HIS A 599 -14.97 -7.49 17.67
C HIS A 599 -15.67 -6.88 16.44
N GLU A 600 -14.88 -6.46 15.44
CA GLU A 600 -15.36 -5.71 14.29
C GLU A 600 -15.22 -6.51 13.00
N LYS A 601 -16.16 -6.31 12.07
CA LYS A 601 -16.01 -6.77 10.68
C LYS A 601 -15.00 -5.87 9.96
N MET A 602 -14.07 -6.45 9.22
CA MET A 602 -13.08 -5.69 8.46
C MET A 602 -12.99 -6.10 6.99
N TYR A 603 -12.67 -5.14 6.13
CA TYR A 603 -12.50 -5.33 4.69
C TYR A 603 -11.16 -4.77 4.22
N PHE A 604 -10.59 -5.40 3.20
CA PHE A 604 -9.32 -4.99 2.62
C PHE A 604 -9.54 -4.54 1.18
N PRO A 605 -9.61 -3.23 0.88
CA PRO A 605 -9.66 -2.79 -0.51
C PRO A 605 -8.38 -3.22 -1.24
N HIS A 606 -8.51 -3.70 -2.48
CA HIS A 606 -7.40 -4.19 -3.31
C HIS A 606 -7.08 -3.25 -4.47
N ASN A 607 -5.82 -3.22 -4.87
CA ASN A 607 -5.34 -2.61 -6.12
C ASN A 607 -4.33 -3.53 -6.82
N LEU A 608 -3.84 -3.14 -7.98
CA LEU A 608 -2.99 -3.96 -8.84
C LEU A 608 -1.57 -3.41 -8.94
N ASP A 609 -0.57 -4.26 -9.20
CA ASP A 609 0.65 -3.80 -9.86
C ASP A 609 0.45 -3.66 -11.37
N PHE A 610 1.46 -3.16 -12.09
CA PHE A 610 1.37 -2.96 -13.54
C PHE A 610 1.16 -4.25 -14.36
N ARG A 611 1.34 -5.42 -13.74
CA ARG A 611 1.16 -6.74 -14.39
C ARG A 611 -0.24 -7.30 -14.13
N GLY A 612 -1.01 -6.69 -13.22
CA GLY A 612 -2.34 -7.15 -12.82
C GLY A 612 -2.37 -7.97 -11.52
N ARG A 613 -1.28 -8.14 -10.78
CA ARG A 613 -1.35 -8.88 -9.50
C ARG A 613 -2.06 -8.01 -8.46
N ALA A 614 -3.04 -8.56 -7.75
CA ALA A 614 -3.77 -7.85 -6.70
C ALA A 614 -3.00 -7.80 -5.37
N TYR A 615 -3.14 -6.67 -4.66
CA TYR A 615 -2.56 -6.44 -3.35
C TYR A 615 -3.54 -5.62 -2.49
N PRO A 616 -3.71 -5.95 -1.20
CA PRO A 616 -4.40 -5.08 -0.25
C PRO A 616 -3.75 -3.69 -0.20
N ILE A 617 -4.58 -2.63 -0.21
CA ILE A 617 -4.13 -1.25 -0.04
C ILE A 617 -3.61 -0.99 1.39
N PRO A 618 -4.25 -1.47 2.48
CA PRO A 618 -3.69 -1.36 3.84
C PRO A 618 -2.34 -2.08 3.95
N PRO A 619 -1.23 -1.39 4.26
CA PRO A 619 0.10 -1.99 4.17
C PRO A 619 0.57 -2.73 5.43
N HIS A 620 -0.02 -2.46 6.60
CA HIS A 620 0.52 -2.90 7.90
C HIS A 620 -0.04 -4.26 8.35
N PHE A 621 -1.36 -4.42 8.29
CA PHE A 621 -2.06 -5.63 8.69
C PHE A 621 -3.00 -6.03 7.55
N ASN A 622 -2.79 -7.23 7.00
CA ASN A 622 -3.57 -7.83 5.91
C ASN A 622 -3.19 -9.32 5.76
N HIS A 623 -4.00 -10.08 5.02
CA HIS A 623 -3.82 -11.52 4.80
C HIS A 623 -2.64 -11.88 3.88
N LEU A 624 -2.08 -10.92 3.15
CA LEU A 624 -0.85 -11.11 2.35
C LEU A 624 0.43 -11.05 3.21
N GLY A 625 0.30 -10.80 4.52
CA GLY A 625 1.39 -10.70 5.49
C GLY A 625 2.11 -12.03 5.78
N ASN A 626 2.91 -12.02 6.85
CA ASN A 626 3.61 -13.21 7.36
C ASN A 626 2.63 -14.20 8.04
N ASP A 627 3.12 -15.39 8.39
CA ASP A 627 2.36 -16.47 9.05
C ASP A 627 1.49 -15.95 10.21
N LEU A 628 2.05 -15.12 11.10
CA LEU A 628 1.31 -14.48 12.18
C LEU A 628 0.06 -13.71 11.71
N CYS A 629 0.16 -12.90 10.64
CA CYS A 629 -0.99 -12.17 10.11
C CYS A 629 -2.06 -13.13 9.58
N ARG A 630 -1.65 -14.24 8.96
CA ARG A 630 -2.57 -15.24 8.39
C ARG A 630 -3.26 -16.03 9.49
N GLY A 631 -2.55 -16.45 10.53
CA GLY A 631 -3.12 -17.11 11.70
C GLY A 631 -4.09 -16.21 12.50
N LEU A 632 -3.86 -14.89 12.51
CA LEU A 632 -4.76 -13.91 13.15
C LEU A 632 -6.03 -13.62 12.36
N LEU A 633 -6.14 -14.02 11.09
CA LEU A 633 -7.24 -13.64 10.20
C LEU A 633 -8.12 -14.84 9.86
N THR A 634 -9.43 -14.68 10.01
CA THR A 634 -10.47 -15.64 9.59
C THR A 634 -11.53 -14.92 8.77
N PHE A 635 -12.37 -15.65 8.04
CA PHE A 635 -13.55 -15.05 7.44
C PHE A 635 -14.52 -14.61 8.54
N HIS A 636 -15.17 -13.46 8.34
CA HIS A 636 -16.20 -12.99 9.27
C HIS A 636 -17.44 -13.90 9.21
N GLU A 637 -17.85 -14.26 8.00
CA GLU A 637 -18.97 -15.14 7.74
C GLU A 637 -18.58 -16.58 8.06
N ALA A 638 -19.43 -17.29 8.81
CA ALA A 638 -19.22 -18.68 9.17
C ALA A 638 -20.12 -19.56 8.28
N LYS A 639 -19.57 -20.67 7.77
CA LYS A 639 -20.29 -21.60 6.89
C LYS A 639 -20.26 -23.01 7.46
N GLU A 640 -21.39 -23.72 7.39
CA GLU A 640 -21.47 -25.11 7.84
C GLU A 640 -20.54 -26.00 7.00
N ILE A 641 -19.68 -26.78 7.66
CA ILE A 641 -18.59 -27.48 6.98
C ILE A 641 -19.04 -28.69 6.15
N GLY A 642 -20.08 -29.39 6.58
CA GLY A 642 -20.48 -30.66 5.98
C GLY A 642 -19.40 -31.75 6.06
N GLU A 643 -19.65 -32.88 5.40
CA GLU A 643 -18.74 -34.03 5.37
C GLU A 643 -17.44 -33.71 4.61
N SER A 644 -17.56 -33.10 3.42
CA SER A 644 -16.40 -32.70 2.61
C SER A 644 -15.56 -31.63 3.31
N GLY A 645 -16.18 -30.63 3.95
CA GLY A 645 -15.44 -29.57 4.62
C GLY A 645 -14.67 -30.05 5.85
N LEU A 646 -15.21 -31.02 6.62
CA LEU A 646 -14.44 -31.63 7.71
C LEU A 646 -13.20 -32.35 7.19
N ARG A 647 -13.32 -33.07 6.07
CA ARG A 647 -12.18 -33.69 5.38
C ARG A 647 -11.18 -32.65 4.90
N TRP A 648 -11.63 -31.55 4.31
CA TRP A 648 -10.77 -30.45 3.87
C TRP A 648 -10.08 -29.72 5.01
N LEU A 649 -10.70 -29.57 6.19
CA LEU A 649 -10.03 -29.04 7.38
C LEU A 649 -8.87 -29.94 7.83
N LYS A 650 -9.06 -31.27 7.80
CA LYS A 650 -7.98 -32.21 8.13
C LYS A 650 -6.83 -32.13 7.12
N ILE A 651 -7.15 -32.04 5.84
CA ILE A 651 -6.16 -31.89 4.76
C ILE A 651 -5.43 -30.55 4.90
N HIS A 652 -6.14 -29.48 5.21
CA HIS A 652 -5.58 -28.15 5.42
C HIS A 652 -4.56 -28.16 6.55
N LEU A 653 -4.88 -28.80 7.69
CA LEU A 653 -3.94 -28.94 8.80
C LEU A 653 -2.67 -29.68 8.38
N ALA A 654 -2.80 -30.78 7.61
CA ALA A 654 -1.64 -31.48 7.07
C ALA A 654 -0.81 -30.61 6.11
N ASN A 655 -1.46 -29.78 5.28
CA ASN A 655 -0.80 -28.87 4.36
C ASN A 655 0.03 -27.82 5.11
N VAL A 656 -0.53 -27.15 6.14
CA VAL A 656 0.21 -26.14 6.93
C VAL A 656 1.30 -26.75 7.81
N CYS A 657 1.19 -28.02 8.18
CA CYS A 657 2.28 -28.80 8.79
C CYS A 657 3.40 -29.18 7.79
N GLY A 658 3.29 -28.81 6.51
CA GLY A 658 4.27 -29.14 5.47
C GLY A 658 4.15 -30.56 4.91
N PHE A 659 3.08 -31.29 5.23
CA PHE A 659 2.78 -32.62 4.69
C PHE A 659 1.91 -32.54 3.41
N ASP A 660 2.26 -31.60 2.52
CA ASP A 660 1.48 -31.24 1.32
C ASP A 660 1.90 -32.03 0.06
N LYS A 661 2.80 -33.01 0.19
CA LYS A 661 3.36 -33.81 -0.93
C LYS A 661 2.78 -35.20 -1.09
N GLU A 662 1.97 -35.62 -0.13
CA GLU A 662 1.29 -36.90 -0.19
C GLU A 662 -0.11 -36.78 -0.80
N SER A 663 -0.75 -37.92 -1.05
CA SER A 663 -2.14 -37.95 -1.52
C SER A 663 -3.09 -37.38 -0.47
N PHE A 664 -4.26 -36.90 -0.88
CA PHE A 664 -5.25 -36.36 0.07
C PHE A 664 -5.66 -37.37 1.17
N ILE A 665 -5.63 -38.67 0.86
CA ILE A 665 -5.93 -39.74 1.82
C ILE A 665 -4.84 -39.82 2.90
N GLU A 666 -3.57 -39.77 2.50
CA GLU A 666 -2.43 -39.80 3.42
C GLU A 666 -2.38 -38.52 4.26
N ARG A 667 -2.73 -37.37 3.69
CA ARG A 667 -2.86 -36.10 4.43
C ARG A 667 -3.95 -36.17 5.50
N GLU A 668 -5.10 -36.74 5.17
CA GLU A 668 -6.17 -36.98 6.15
C GLU A 668 -5.75 -37.97 7.25
N ALA A 669 -5.04 -39.04 6.88
CA ALA A 669 -4.53 -40.05 7.81
C ALA A 669 -3.48 -39.46 8.76
N PHE A 670 -2.61 -38.57 8.28
CA PHE A 670 -1.64 -37.84 9.09
C PHE A 670 -2.34 -37.05 10.20
N THR A 671 -3.37 -36.27 9.84
CA THR A 671 -4.14 -35.49 10.82
C THR A 671 -4.87 -36.39 11.81
N THR A 672 -5.49 -37.47 11.33
CA THR A 672 -6.23 -38.42 12.17
C THR A 672 -5.31 -39.16 13.15
N GLY A 673 -4.09 -39.51 12.73
CA GLY A 673 -3.07 -40.13 13.58
C GLY A 673 -2.53 -39.21 14.68
N ASN A 674 -2.62 -37.87 14.48
CA ASN A 674 -2.09 -36.86 15.39
C ASN A 674 -3.15 -36.16 16.25
N LEU A 675 -4.40 -36.65 16.30
CA LEU A 675 -5.50 -36.01 17.04
C LEU A 675 -5.17 -35.67 18.50
N LYS A 676 -4.38 -36.51 19.19
CA LYS A 676 -3.94 -36.22 20.56
C LYS A 676 -3.08 -34.96 20.65
N ASN A 677 -2.14 -34.79 19.74
CA ASN A 677 -1.27 -33.60 19.67
C ASN A 677 -2.07 -32.35 19.26
N ILE A 678 -3.08 -32.52 18.42
CA ILE A 678 -3.97 -31.45 17.97
C ILE A 678 -4.82 -30.94 19.13
N PHE A 679 -5.45 -31.83 19.88
CA PHE A 679 -6.21 -31.48 21.08
C PHE A 679 -5.32 -30.83 22.15
N ASP A 680 -4.13 -31.37 22.40
CA ASP A 680 -3.17 -30.76 23.33
C ASP A 680 -2.73 -29.36 22.89
N SER A 681 -2.47 -29.16 21.58
CA SER A 681 -2.11 -27.84 21.03
C SER A 681 -3.24 -26.82 21.15
N ALA A 682 -4.50 -27.25 21.02
CA ALA A 682 -5.67 -26.39 21.18
C ALA A 682 -6.01 -26.10 22.66
N ASP A 683 -5.90 -27.10 23.54
CA ASP A 683 -6.26 -26.96 24.96
C ASP A 683 -5.17 -26.24 25.75
N ASN A 684 -3.90 -26.54 25.48
CA ASN A 684 -2.74 -26.04 26.22
C ASN A 684 -1.65 -25.53 25.26
N PRO A 685 -1.91 -24.49 24.44
CA PRO A 685 -1.01 -24.04 23.37
C PRO A 685 0.39 -23.67 23.85
N LEU A 686 0.52 -23.15 25.09
CA LEU A 686 1.79 -22.71 25.68
C LEU A 686 2.35 -23.67 26.74
N LYS A 687 1.53 -24.48 27.41
CA LYS A 687 1.97 -25.34 28.53
C LYS A 687 2.04 -26.83 28.17
N GLY A 688 1.43 -27.24 27.05
CA GLY A 688 1.45 -28.61 26.56
C GLY A 688 2.72 -28.98 25.80
N SER A 689 2.61 -29.94 24.89
CA SER A 689 3.69 -30.44 24.03
C SER A 689 4.22 -29.42 23.02
N ARG A 690 3.44 -28.37 22.74
CA ARG A 690 3.73 -27.34 21.73
C ARG A 690 4.03 -27.92 20.35
N TRP A 691 3.38 -29.02 19.98
CA TRP A 691 3.57 -29.70 18.70
C TRP A 691 3.47 -28.79 17.48
N TRP A 692 2.56 -27.81 17.52
CA TRP A 692 2.36 -26.80 16.47
C TRP A 692 3.62 -25.94 16.18
N LEU A 693 4.58 -25.82 17.10
CA LEU A 693 5.84 -25.08 16.90
C LEU A 693 6.89 -25.82 16.08
N THR A 694 6.70 -27.12 15.84
CA THR A 694 7.69 -27.93 15.11
C THR A 694 7.69 -27.70 13.59
N PHE A 695 6.70 -26.96 13.09
CA PHE A 695 6.45 -26.74 11.66
C PHE A 695 6.87 -25.34 11.18
N ASP A 696 7.00 -25.17 9.86
CA ASP A 696 7.43 -23.92 9.23
C ASP A 696 6.38 -22.78 9.37
N ASP A 697 5.08 -23.11 9.42
CA ASP A 697 3.96 -22.15 9.56
C ASP A 697 3.19 -22.37 10.88
N PRO A 698 3.79 -22.02 12.03
CA PRO A 698 3.26 -22.38 13.35
C PRO A 698 1.93 -21.71 13.68
N TRP A 699 1.72 -20.43 13.37
CA TRP A 699 0.50 -19.71 13.75
C TRP A 699 -0.73 -20.17 12.95
N GLN A 700 -0.56 -20.45 11.65
CA GLN A 700 -1.61 -21.08 10.83
C GLN A 700 -1.91 -22.52 11.31
N THR A 701 -0.88 -23.28 11.70
CA THR A 701 -1.06 -24.63 12.29
C THR A 701 -1.89 -24.56 13.57
N LEU A 702 -1.58 -23.63 14.46
CA LEU A 702 -2.33 -23.43 15.70
C LEU A 702 -3.79 -23.04 15.42
N ALA A 703 -4.03 -22.12 14.48
CA ALA A 703 -5.37 -21.73 14.05
C ALA A 703 -6.18 -22.95 13.53
N ALA A 704 -5.56 -23.80 12.72
CA ALA A 704 -6.17 -25.02 12.22
C ALA A 704 -6.43 -26.06 13.33
N CYS A 705 -5.54 -26.18 14.32
CA CYS A 705 -5.75 -27.03 15.50
C CYS A 705 -6.96 -26.57 16.32
N PHE A 706 -7.12 -25.26 16.54
CA PHE A 706 -8.28 -24.71 17.23
C PHE A 706 -9.58 -25.02 16.48
N GLU A 707 -9.62 -24.73 15.19
CA GLU A 707 -10.83 -24.92 14.37
C GLU A 707 -11.25 -26.40 14.30
N LEU A 708 -10.28 -27.30 14.07
CA LEU A 708 -10.56 -28.74 13.99
C LEU A 708 -11.00 -29.31 15.33
N THR A 709 -10.41 -28.85 16.44
CA THR A 709 -10.81 -29.25 17.79
C THR A 709 -12.23 -28.80 18.10
N ALA A 710 -12.58 -27.56 17.75
CA ALA A 710 -13.92 -27.02 17.92
C ALA A 710 -14.95 -27.79 17.08
N ALA A 711 -14.61 -28.13 15.83
CA ALA A 711 -15.47 -28.93 14.96
C ALA A 711 -15.71 -30.34 15.54
N LEU A 712 -14.65 -31.07 15.92
CA LEU A 712 -14.75 -32.44 16.42
C LEU A 712 -15.43 -32.57 17.79
N ARG A 713 -15.40 -31.52 18.61
CA ARG A 713 -16.08 -31.48 19.92
C ARG A 713 -17.48 -30.89 19.88
N SER A 714 -17.91 -30.35 18.74
CA SER A 714 -19.28 -29.87 18.57
C SER A 714 -20.28 -31.04 18.61
N SER A 715 -21.56 -30.74 18.91
CA SER A 715 -22.60 -31.78 19.00
C SER A 715 -22.80 -32.56 17.70
N ASP A 716 -22.58 -31.91 16.56
CA ASP A 716 -22.57 -32.51 15.23
C ASP A 716 -21.42 -31.87 14.43
N PRO A 717 -20.27 -32.57 14.28
CA PRO A 717 -19.12 -32.05 13.55
C PRO A 717 -19.45 -31.54 12.16
N TYR A 718 -20.42 -32.13 11.46
CA TYR A 718 -20.76 -31.75 10.09
C TYR A 718 -21.55 -30.43 10.01
N LYS A 719 -22.22 -30.03 11.09
CA LYS A 719 -22.96 -28.76 11.19
C LYS A 719 -22.15 -27.64 11.84
N PHE A 720 -20.89 -27.91 12.20
CA PHE A 720 -20.01 -26.88 12.71
C PHE A 720 -19.85 -25.75 11.69
N LYS A 721 -20.03 -24.50 12.14
CA LYS A 721 -19.89 -23.31 11.31
C LYS A 721 -18.46 -22.81 11.36
N SER A 722 -17.67 -23.20 10.36
CA SER A 722 -16.25 -22.84 10.29
C SER A 722 -16.05 -21.47 9.65
N ARG A 723 -15.05 -20.74 10.16
CA ARG A 723 -14.56 -19.46 9.64
C ARG A 723 -13.15 -19.52 9.08
N LEU A 724 -12.42 -20.61 9.32
CA LEU A 724 -11.04 -20.75 8.89
C LEU A 724 -10.94 -20.83 7.35
N PRO A 725 -10.15 -19.95 6.71
CA PRO A 725 -9.86 -20.07 5.28
C PRO A 725 -9.02 -21.32 5.02
N VAL A 726 -9.44 -22.15 4.06
CA VAL A 726 -8.65 -23.29 3.59
C VAL A 726 -7.94 -22.90 2.29
N HIS A 727 -6.62 -23.13 2.27
CA HIS A 727 -5.76 -22.71 1.17
C HIS A 727 -5.65 -23.79 0.10
N GLN A 728 -5.72 -23.41 -1.17
CA GLN A 728 -5.40 -24.25 -2.32
C GLN A 728 -4.28 -23.59 -3.11
N ASP A 729 -3.13 -24.27 -3.18
CA ASP A 729 -1.91 -23.74 -3.79
C ASP A 729 -1.60 -24.51 -5.08
N GLY A 730 -1.18 -23.79 -6.12
CA GLY A 730 -0.65 -24.43 -7.32
C GLY A 730 0.83 -24.81 -7.14
N THR A 731 1.21 -26.01 -7.59
CA THR A 731 2.55 -26.59 -7.39
C THR A 731 3.67 -25.73 -7.99
N CYS A 732 3.38 -24.98 -9.06
CA CYS A 732 4.15 -23.85 -9.57
C CYS A 732 3.37 -23.15 -10.70
N ASN A 733 2.56 -22.14 -10.39
CA ASN A 733 1.65 -21.51 -11.37
C ASN A 733 2.37 -21.07 -12.65
N GLY A 734 3.54 -20.43 -12.52
CA GLY A 734 4.30 -20.01 -13.70
C GLY A 734 4.69 -21.16 -14.64
N LEU A 735 5.06 -22.34 -14.11
CA LEU A 735 5.31 -23.52 -14.95
C LEU A 735 4.02 -24.15 -15.49
N GLN A 736 2.91 -24.08 -14.74
CA GLN A 736 1.60 -24.52 -15.23
C GLN A 736 1.18 -23.69 -16.46
N HIS A 737 1.29 -22.37 -16.41
CA HIS A 737 1.02 -21.50 -17.56
C HIS A 737 1.98 -21.81 -18.73
N TYR A 738 3.27 -22.00 -18.47
CA TYR A 738 4.21 -22.36 -19.54
C TYR A 738 3.90 -23.72 -20.17
N ALA A 739 3.55 -24.73 -19.38
CA ALA A 739 3.20 -26.05 -19.89
C ALA A 739 1.92 -26.02 -20.74
N ALA A 740 0.92 -25.22 -20.33
CA ALA A 740 -0.31 -25.02 -21.09
C ALA A 740 -0.08 -24.25 -22.42
N LEU A 741 0.74 -23.18 -22.39
CA LEU A 741 1.10 -22.43 -23.59
C LEU A 741 1.97 -23.26 -24.55
N GLY A 742 2.95 -23.99 -24.01
CA GLY A 742 3.92 -24.79 -24.76
C GLY A 742 3.36 -26.12 -25.27
N GLY A 743 2.33 -26.65 -24.62
CA GLY A 743 1.76 -27.97 -24.92
C GLY A 743 2.70 -29.13 -24.57
N ASP A 744 3.59 -28.95 -23.58
CA ASP A 744 4.59 -29.94 -23.16
C ASP A 744 3.95 -31.02 -22.28
N ILE A 745 3.78 -32.26 -22.77
CA ILE A 745 3.15 -33.37 -22.00
C ILE A 745 3.94 -33.70 -20.73
N LEU A 746 5.27 -33.87 -20.84
CA LEU A 746 6.12 -34.19 -19.68
C LEU A 746 6.10 -33.06 -18.65
N GLY A 747 6.16 -31.81 -19.13
CA GLY A 747 6.05 -30.64 -18.27
C GLY A 747 4.69 -30.57 -17.56
N ALA A 748 3.60 -30.77 -18.30
CA ALA A 748 2.23 -30.77 -17.79
C ALA A 748 2.00 -31.82 -16.69
N ARG A 749 2.60 -33.01 -16.81
CA ARG A 749 2.60 -34.04 -15.75
C ARG A 749 3.24 -33.56 -14.46
N GLN A 750 4.46 -33.01 -14.56
CA GLN A 750 5.25 -32.62 -13.39
C GLN A 750 4.66 -31.43 -12.61
N VAL A 751 3.73 -30.70 -13.21
CA VAL A 751 3.04 -29.56 -12.60
C VAL A 751 1.54 -29.80 -12.40
N ASN A 752 1.13 -31.07 -12.40
CA ASN A 752 -0.21 -31.55 -12.08
C ASN A 752 -1.33 -31.03 -13.00
N LEU A 753 -1.00 -30.72 -14.27
CA LEU A 753 -2.02 -30.43 -15.28
C LEU A 753 -2.67 -31.71 -15.84
N GLU A 754 -1.90 -32.81 -15.93
CA GLU A 754 -2.47 -34.11 -16.27
C GLU A 754 -3.00 -34.80 -14.99
N PRO A 755 -4.18 -35.44 -15.04
CA PRO A 755 -4.72 -36.16 -13.89
C PRO A 755 -3.79 -37.25 -13.37
N SER A 756 -3.63 -37.33 -12.05
CA SER A 756 -2.79 -38.32 -11.37
C SER A 756 -3.41 -38.79 -10.06
N ASN A 757 -2.95 -39.95 -9.56
CA ASN A 757 -3.38 -40.50 -8.27
C ASN A 757 -2.60 -39.90 -7.08
N ARG A 758 -1.37 -39.43 -7.32
CA ARG A 758 -0.52 -38.72 -6.35
C ARG A 758 -0.02 -37.41 -6.96
N PRO A 759 0.18 -36.36 -6.15
CA PRO A 759 0.72 -35.11 -6.66
C PRO A 759 2.17 -35.30 -7.12
N TYR A 760 2.49 -34.76 -8.29
CA TYR A 760 3.87 -34.64 -8.74
C TYR A 760 4.53 -33.42 -8.09
N ASP A 761 5.82 -33.55 -7.79
CA ASP A 761 6.65 -32.46 -7.27
C ASP A 761 7.80 -32.18 -8.25
N VAL A 762 7.62 -31.14 -9.07
CA VAL A 762 8.63 -30.68 -10.03
C VAL A 762 9.98 -30.38 -9.38
N TYR A 763 10.01 -29.95 -8.12
CA TYR A 763 11.26 -29.62 -7.43
C TYR A 763 12.05 -30.88 -7.07
N THR A 764 11.35 -31.91 -6.59
CA THR A 764 11.96 -33.23 -6.35
C THR A 764 12.47 -33.81 -7.65
N LYS A 765 11.69 -33.73 -8.75
CA LYS A 765 12.14 -34.27 -10.02
C LYS A 765 13.38 -33.54 -10.58
N VAL A 766 13.44 -32.22 -10.44
CA VAL A 766 14.64 -31.45 -10.81
C VAL A 766 15.83 -31.81 -9.92
N ALA A 767 15.62 -32.02 -8.62
CA ALA A 767 16.70 -32.45 -7.72
C ALA A 767 17.27 -33.82 -8.12
N GLU A 768 16.42 -34.77 -8.51
CA GLU A 768 16.85 -36.07 -9.05
C GLU A 768 17.69 -35.91 -10.32
N LEU A 769 17.20 -35.17 -11.32
CA LEU A 769 17.94 -34.94 -12.57
C LEU A 769 19.29 -34.25 -12.34
N VAL A 770 19.35 -33.30 -11.40
CA VAL A 770 20.58 -32.62 -11.03
C VAL A 770 21.53 -33.59 -10.31
N ASN A 771 21.04 -34.45 -9.41
CA ASN A 771 21.84 -35.49 -8.77
C ASN A 771 22.41 -36.47 -9.80
N GLU A 772 21.60 -36.96 -10.75
CA GLU A 772 22.05 -37.84 -11.84
C GLU A 772 23.20 -37.20 -12.65
N GLN A 773 23.06 -35.91 -12.99
CA GLN A 773 24.12 -35.19 -13.72
C GLN A 773 25.37 -34.97 -12.85
N VAL A 774 25.21 -34.67 -11.56
CA VAL A 774 26.34 -34.52 -10.63
C VAL A 774 27.07 -35.85 -10.44
N GLU A 775 26.36 -36.97 -10.34
CA GLU A 775 26.98 -38.30 -10.26
C GLU A 775 27.77 -38.65 -11.52
N LYS A 776 27.23 -38.29 -12.69
CA LYS A 776 27.95 -38.46 -13.96
C LYS A 776 29.24 -37.62 -13.99
N ASP A 777 29.15 -36.34 -13.66
CA ASP A 777 30.30 -35.44 -13.63
C ASP A 777 31.33 -35.84 -12.56
N ALA A 778 30.87 -36.42 -11.44
CA ALA A 778 31.75 -36.95 -10.39
C ALA A 778 32.53 -38.18 -10.87
N LYS A 779 31.89 -39.08 -11.64
CA LYS A 779 32.57 -40.22 -12.30
C LYS A 779 33.61 -39.76 -13.34
N GLU A 780 33.38 -38.59 -13.95
CA GLU A 780 34.33 -37.93 -14.86
C GLU A 780 35.43 -37.13 -14.13
N ASN A 781 35.62 -37.34 -12.82
CA ASN A 781 36.61 -36.68 -11.95
C ASN A 781 36.47 -35.15 -11.82
N ASN A 782 35.25 -34.60 -11.96
CA ASN A 782 35.01 -33.20 -11.66
C ASN A 782 35.01 -32.96 -10.13
N HIS A 783 36.05 -32.28 -9.63
CA HIS A 783 36.22 -31.98 -8.20
C HIS A 783 35.01 -31.27 -7.56
N LEU A 784 34.29 -30.41 -8.30
CA LEU A 784 33.11 -29.72 -7.77
C LEU A 784 31.92 -30.67 -7.61
N ALA A 785 31.77 -31.63 -8.52
CA ALA A 785 30.68 -32.61 -8.50
C ALA A 785 30.87 -33.64 -7.36
N VAL A 786 32.10 -34.10 -7.15
CA VAL A 786 32.46 -35.00 -6.04
C VAL A 786 32.09 -34.40 -4.68
N LEU A 787 32.34 -33.11 -4.47
CA LEU A 787 31.98 -32.41 -3.22
C LEU A 787 30.47 -32.29 -3.00
N LEU A 788 29.66 -32.32 -4.07
CA LEU A 788 28.22 -32.14 -4.04
C LEU A 788 27.44 -33.45 -4.08
N GLN A 789 28.11 -34.57 -4.37
CA GLN A 789 27.50 -35.88 -4.47
C GLN A 789 26.74 -36.23 -3.17
N GLY A 790 25.46 -36.61 -3.31
CA GLY A 790 24.59 -36.95 -2.18
C GLY A 790 24.15 -35.76 -1.31
N ARG A 791 24.52 -34.51 -1.64
CA ARG A 791 24.19 -33.32 -0.84
C ARG A 791 23.09 -32.43 -1.45
N ILE A 792 22.63 -32.73 -2.65
CA ILE A 792 21.64 -31.91 -3.36
C ILE A 792 20.23 -32.34 -2.95
N THR A 793 19.56 -31.48 -2.19
CA THR A 793 18.19 -31.71 -1.72
C THR A 793 17.19 -30.82 -2.45
N ARG A 794 15.91 -31.19 -2.37
CA ARG A 794 14.78 -30.38 -2.85
C ARG A 794 14.84 -28.93 -2.37
N LYS A 795 15.23 -28.69 -1.12
CA LYS A 795 15.31 -27.34 -0.51
C LYS A 795 16.32 -26.43 -1.23
N ILE A 796 17.42 -27.00 -1.73
CA ILE A 796 18.46 -26.25 -2.45
C ILE A 796 17.96 -25.80 -3.83
N VAL A 797 17.22 -26.67 -4.54
CA VAL A 797 16.77 -26.38 -5.91
C VAL A 797 15.46 -25.57 -5.97
N LYS A 798 14.57 -25.71 -4.97
CA LYS A 798 13.20 -25.14 -4.97
C LYS A 798 13.20 -23.65 -5.33
N GLN A 799 13.98 -22.83 -4.64
CA GLN A 799 13.98 -21.38 -4.84
C GLN A 799 14.44 -20.98 -6.26
N THR A 800 15.45 -21.66 -6.80
CA THR A 800 15.97 -21.38 -8.14
C THR A 800 15.00 -21.83 -9.22
N VAL A 801 14.35 -22.98 -9.07
CA VAL A 801 13.30 -23.45 -9.99
C VAL A 801 12.11 -22.49 -9.98
N MET A 802 11.61 -22.12 -8.79
CA MET A 802 10.50 -21.16 -8.63
C MET A 802 10.80 -19.81 -9.29
N THR A 803 12.02 -19.30 -9.13
CA THR A 803 12.34 -17.96 -9.64
C THR A 803 12.80 -17.93 -11.09
N ASN A 804 13.16 -19.08 -11.69
CA ASN A 804 13.54 -19.17 -13.10
C ASN A 804 12.41 -18.80 -14.04
N VAL A 805 11.21 -19.35 -13.81
CA VAL A 805 10.01 -18.96 -14.59
C VAL A 805 9.65 -17.48 -14.44
N TYR A 806 10.07 -16.85 -13.35
CA TYR A 806 9.91 -15.43 -13.09
C TYR A 806 11.16 -14.59 -13.43
N GLY A 807 12.06 -15.12 -14.28
CA GLY A 807 13.12 -14.37 -14.93
C GLY A 807 14.35 -14.13 -14.04
N VAL A 808 14.63 -15.02 -13.08
CA VAL A 808 15.88 -14.94 -12.32
C VAL A 808 17.09 -15.02 -13.26
N THR A 809 18.04 -14.11 -13.09
CA THR A 809 19.30 -14.18 -13.83
C THR A 809 20.21 -15.26 -13.26
N TYR A 810 21.17 -15.74 -14.04
CA TYR A 810 22.22 -16.65 -13.58
C TYR A 810 22.89 -16.19 -12.27
N VAL A 811 23.18 -14.89 -12.16
CA VAL A 811 23.78 -14.29 -10.94
C VAL A 811 22.83 -14.38 -9.76
N GLY A 812 21.53 -14.15 -9.99
CA GLY A 812 20.49 -14.29 -8.97
C GLY A 812 20.35 -15.73 -8.49
N ALA A 813 20.22 -16.69 -9.42
CA ALA A 813 20.16 -18.12 -9.13
C ALA A 813 21.37 -18.60 -8.32
N ARG A 814 22.58 -18.27 -8.77
CA ARG A 814 23.82 -18.59 -8.04
C ARG A 814 23.79 -18.06 -6.61
N ASN A 815 23.35 -16.82 -6.40
CA ASN A 815 23.32 -16.24 -5.06
C ASN A 815 22.26 -16.90 -4.15
N GLN A 816 21.13 -17.34 -4.71
CA GLN A 816 20.12 -18.12 -3.97
C GLN A 816 20.70 -19.47 -3.52
N ILE A 817 21.31 -20.21 -4.45
CA ILE A 817 21.96 -21.49 -4.16
C ILE A 817 23.09 -21.31 -3.16
N LEU A 818 23.92 -20.28 -3.32
CA LEU A 818 24.99 -19.94 -2.39
C LEU A 818 24.47 -19.74 -0.96
N ASN A 819 23.31 -19.09 -0.80
CA ASN A 819 22.72 -18.91 0.53
C ASN A 819 22.20 -20.23 1.11
N GLN A 820 21.67 -21.14 0.30
CA GLN A 820 21.28 -22.47 0.76
C GLN A 820 22.50 -23.34 1.13
N LEU A 821 23.57 -23.29 0.34
CA LEU A 821 24.80 -24.05 0.61
C LEU A 821 25.53 -23.59 1.87
N LYS A 822 25.39 -22.31 2.27
CA LYS A 822 25.97 -21.81 3.53
C LYS A 822 25.42 -22.51 4.78
N ASN A 823 24.24 -23.11 4.69
CA ASN A 823 23.62 -23.82 5.80
C ASN A 823 24.18 -25.25 5.97
N ILE A 824 25.04 -25.71 5.05
CA ILE A 824 25.67 -27.02 5.09
C ILE A 824 27.09 -26.85 5.66
N ASN A 825 27.31 -27.30 6.89
CA ASN A 825 28.56 -27.07 7.63
C ASN A 825 29.79 -27.78 7.01
N ASP A 826 29.59 -28.90 6.33
CA ASP A 826 30.67 -29.75 5.80
C ASP A 826 31.32 -29.26 4.49
N LEU A 827 30.79 -28.19 3.87
CA LEU A 827 31.29 -27.72 2.58
C LEU A 827 32.44 -26.71 2.75
N PRO A 828 33.51 -26.78 1.93
CA PRO A 828 34.61 -25.82 2.00
C PRO A 828 34.13 -24.39 1.70
N ARG A 829 34.16 -23.51 2.72
CA ARG A 829 33.63 -22.14 2.62
C ARG A 829 34.23 -21.33 1.46
N GLY A 830 35.52 -21.51 1.18
CA GLY A 830 36.21 -20.86 0.07
C GLY A 830 35.71 -21.27 -1.32
N MET A 831 35.11 -22.46 -1.45
CA MET A 831 34.64 -23.01 -2.73
C MET A 831 33.14 -22.85 -2.97
N LEU A 832 32.36 -22.39 -1.97
CA LEU A 832 30.90 -22.28 -2.05
C LEU A 832 30.42 -21.49 -3.28
N PHE A 833 31.14 -20.45 -3.68
CA PHE A 833 30.81 -19.66 -4.86
C PHE A 833 30.93 -20.46 -6.16
N ASN A 834 31.95 -21.32 -6.26
CA ASN A 834 32.19 -22.18 -7.42
C ASN A 834 31.18 -23.33 -7.45
N LEU A 835 30.89 -23.93 -6.29
CA LEU A 835 29.85 -24.97 -6.14
C LEU A 835 28.47 -24.43 -6.54
N ALA A 836 28.10 -23.25 -6.05
CA ALA A 836 26.84 -22.59 -6.42
C ALA A 836 26.77 -22.25 -7.91
N SER A 837 27.91 -21.87 -8.53
CA SER A 837 27.98 -21.57 -9.97
C SER A 837 27.79 -22.82 -10.83
N TYR A 838 28.40 -23.94 -10.42
CA TYR A 838 28.23 -25.23 -11.07
C TYR A 838 26.76 -25.69 -10.98
N LEU A 839 26.18 -25.72 -9.77
CA LEU A 839 24.78 -26.11 -9.57
C LEU A 839 23.79 -25.24 -10.35
N ALA A 840 24.02 -23.92 -10.41
CA ALA A 840 23.15 -23.02 -11.17
C ALA A 840 23.08 -23.41 -12.66
N LYS A 841 24.21 -23.80 -13.26
CA LYS A 841 24.24 -24.27 -14.66
C LYS A 841 23.53 -25.62 -14.81
N THR A 842 23.79 -26.55 -13.91
CA THR A 842 23.19 -27.90 -13.95
C THR A 842 21.66 -27.85 -13.78
N ILE A 843 21.15 -27.02 -12.85
CA ILE A 843 19.71 -26.80 -12.65
C ILE A 843 19.06 -26.21 -13.91
N PHE A 844 19.67 -25.19 -14.53
CA PHE A 844 19.13 -24.60 -15.74
C PHE A 844 19.11 -25.57 -16.93
N SER A 845 20.15 -26.40 -17.07
CA SER A 845 20.18 -27.47 -18.08
C SER A 845 19.04 -28.48 -17.86
N SER A 846 18.84 -28.92 -16.63
CA SER A 846 17.80 -29.89 -16.24
C SER A 846 16.38 -29.35 -16.44
N LEU A 847 16.16 -28.05 -16.19
CA LEU A 847 14.88 -27.42 -16.47
C LEU A 847 14.61 -27.30 -17.98
N LYS A 848 15.62 -26.99 -18.78
CA LYS A 848 15.50 -26.86 -20.23
C LYS A 848 15.15 -28.19 -20.90
N SER A 849 15.67 -29.31 -20.40
CA SER A 849 15.34 -30.63 -20.95
C SER A 849 13.90 -31.06 -20.64
N MET A 850 13.36 -30.67 -19.47
CA MET A 850 12.00 -31.03 -19.05
C MET A 850 10.90 -30.14 -19.67
N PHE A 851 11.16 -28.84 -19.85
CA PHE A 851 10.18 -27.86 -20.35
C PHE A 851 10.63 -27.22 -21.67
N THR A 852 10.69 -28.02 -22.74
CA THR A 852 11.23 -27.57 -24.02
C THR A 852 10.37 -26.51 -24.72
N GLY A 853 9.05 -26.67 -24.73
CA GLY A 853 8.09 -25.70 -25.27
C GLY A 853 8.09 -24.40 -24.49
N ALA A 854 8.11 -24.48 -23.15
CA ALA A 854 8.27 -23.31 -22.28
C ALA A 854 9.53 -22.49 -22.63
N HIS A 855 10.67 -23.17 -22.80
CA HIS A 855 11.94 -22.51 -23.10
C HIS A 855 11.93 -21.86 -24.48
N LYS A 856 11.31 -22.49 -25.48
CA LYS A 856 11.11 -21.90 -26.82
C LYS A 856 10.21 -20.67 -26.77
N ILE A 857 9.16 -20.68 -25.95
CA ILE A 857 8.29 -19.51 -25.73
C ILE A 857 9.07 -18.38 -25.06
N GLN A 858 9.86 -18.69 -24.03
CA GLN A 858 10.72 -17.69 -23.38
C GLN A 858 11.72 -17.06 -24.35
N GLU A 859 12.36 -17.87 -25.20
CA GLU A 859 13.28 -17.41 -26.24
C GLU A 859 12.56 -16.50 -27.26
N TRP A 860 11.36 -16.88 -27.69
CA TRP A 860 10.53 -16.06 -28.59
C TRP A 860 10.13 -14.72 -27.95
N LEU A 861 9.65 -14.73 -26.70
CA LEU A 861 9.28 -13.52 -25.96
C LEU A 861 10.50 -12.58 -25.82
N ASN A 862 11.66 -13.12 -25.42
CA ASN A 862 12.91 -12.36 -25.32
C ASN A 862 13.28 -11.70 -26.66
N GLU A 863 13.22 -12.44 -27.77
CA GLU A 863 13.57 -11.90 -29.09
C GLU A 863 12.55 -10.85 -29.57
N ALA A 864 11.24 -11.06 -29.33
CA ALA A 864 10.21 -10.06 -29.62
C ALA A 864 10.46 -8.75 -28.85
N ALA A 865 10.70 -8.83 -27.54
CA ALA A 865 11.01 -7.66 -26.70
C ALA A 865 12.29 -6.93 -27.14
N LYS A 866 13.31 -7.67 -27.56
CA LYS A 866 14.55 -7.10 -28.11
C LYS A 866 14.32 -6.37 -29.43
N ARG A 867 13.51 -6.91 -30.33
CA ARG A 867 13.16 -6.25 -31.61
C ARG A 867 12.31 -5.00 -31.38
N ILE A 868 11.30 -5.07 -30.52
CA ILE A 868 10.46 -3.93 -30.12
C ILE A 868 11.31 -2.81 -29.53
N SER A 869 12.15 -3.13 -28.54
CA SER A 869 12.97 -2.11 -27.84
C SER A 869 14.07 -1.49 -28.70
N LYS A 870 14.41 -2.09 -29.85
CA LYS A 870 15.33 -1.53 -30.85
C LYS A 870 14.62 -0.88 -32.04
N SER A 871 13.29 -0.93 -32.07
CA SER A 871 12.50 -0.32 -33.12
C SER A 871 12.34 1.18 -32.90
N VAL A 872 12.09 1.91 -33.99
CA VAL A 872 11.81 3.35 -34.00
C VAL A 872 10.53 3.57 -34.82
N ASN A 873 9.66 4.46 -34.34
CA ASN A 873 8.49 4.90 -35.09
C ASN A 873 8.93 5.98 -36.09
N THR A 874 8.75 5.75 -37.38
CA THR A 874 9.13 6.71 -38.42
C THR A 874 8.15 7.88 -38.59
N SER A 875 7.00 7.82 -37.93
CA SER A 875 5.94 8.84 -38.02
C SER A 875 6.11 9.97 -37.00
N LEU A 876 6.94 9.77 -35.98
CA LEU A 876 7.26 10.77 -34.95
C LEU A 876 8.62 11.38 -35.31
N SER A 877 8.59 12.57 -35.89
CA SER A 877 9.77 13.36 -36.27
C SER A 877 10.58 13.80 -35.03
N ASP A 878 11.89 13.92 -35.24
CA ASP A 878 12.89 14.70 -34.48
C ASP A 878 13.86 14.01 -33.52
N ASP A 879 13.69 12.74 -33.11
CA ASP A 879 14.74 12.06 -32.33
C ASP A 879 14.83 10.55 -32.60
N ILE A 880 15.96 10.11 -33.18
CA ILE A 880 16.31 8.69 -33.41
C ILE A 880 16.72 8.01 -32.09
N ASN A 881 15.91 8.17 -31.04
CA ASN A 881 16.12 7.50 -29.77
C ASN A 881 15.23 6.26 -29.72
N HIS A 882 15.82 5.10 -29.41
CA HIS A 882 15.09 3.85 -29.15
C HIS A 882 14.15 4.03 -27.95
N MET A 883 12.91 4.44 -28.21
CA MET A 883 11.94 4.89 -27.21
C MET A 883 10.77 3.92 -27.00
N THR A 884 10.67 2.89 -27.84
CA THR A 884 9.55 1.95 -27.88
C THR A 884 9.63 0.95 -26.73
N SER A 885 8.66 1.00 -25.82
CA SER A 885 8.50 0.04 -24.73
C SER A 885 7.71 -1.19 -25.20
N VAL A 886 7.88 -2.33 -24.52
CA VAL A 886 7.02 -3.50 -24.75
C VAL A 886 5.67 -3.27 -24.07
N ILE A 887 4.60 -3.35 -24.87
CA ILE A 887 3.22 -3.13 -24.47
C ILE A 887 2.37 -4.26 -25.02
N TRP A 888 1.60 -4.92 -24.15
CA TRP A 888 0.61 -5.92 -24.52
C TRP A 888 -0.64 -5.75 -23.68
N THR A 889 -1.71 -6.42 -24.09
CA THR A 889 -2.98 -6.42 -23.37
C THR A 889 -3.19 -7.80 -22.75
N SER A 890 -3.54 -7.85 -21.46
CA SER A 890 -3.94 -9.11 -20.83
C SER A 890 -5.25 -9.63 -21.43
N PRO A 891 -5.59 -10.93 -21.29
CA PRO A 891 -6.87 -11.46 -21.77
C PRO A 891 -8.11 -10.79 -21.12
N LEU A 892 -7.95 -10.16 -19.95
CA LEU A 892 -9.00 -9.32 -19.32
C LEU A 892 -8.92 -7.84 -19.73
N ASN A 893 -8.29 -7.53 -20.86
CA ASN A 893 -8.17 -6.19 -21.44
C ASN A 893 -7.39 -5.14 -20.62
N LEU A 894 -6.68 -5.55 -19.55
CA LEU A 894 -5.74 -4.67 -18.84
C LEU A 894 -4.53 -4.35 -19.74
N PRO A 895 -4.22 -3.07 -20.04
CA PRO A 895 -3.01 -2.72 -20.78
C PRO A 895 -1.79 -2.80 -19.86
N ILE A 896 -0.76 -3.52 -20.31
CA ILE A 896 0.47 -3.73 -19.55
C ILE A 896 1.63 -3.11 -20.31
N VAL A 897 2.25 -2.11 -19.68
CA VAL A 897 3.38 -1.35 -20.24
C VAL A 897 4.62 -1.60 -19.37
N GLN A 898 5.71 -2.06 -19.96
CA GLN A 898 6.98 -2.23 -19.24
C GLN A 898 7.67 -0.88 -18.96
N PRO A 899 7.84 -0.46 -17.70
CA PRO A 899 8.33 0.87 -17.34
C PRO A 899 9.87 1.00 -17.39
N TYR A 900 10.58 0.06 -18.02
CA TYR A 900 12.03 -0.01 -17.96
C TYR A 900 12.70 0.98 -18.91
N ARG A 901 12.99 2.17 -18.41
CA ARG A 901 13.67 3.26 -19.12
C ARG A 901 15.03 3.59 -18.49
N LYS A 902 15.97 4.10 -19.29
CA LYS A 902 17.27 4.62 -18.85
C LYS A 902 17.07 6.03 -18.29
N LEU A 903 16.69 6.09 -17.02
CA LEU A 903 16.40 7.33 -16.31
C LEU A 903 17.62 8.26 -16.29
N SER A 904 17.50 9.43 -16.95
CA SER A 904 18.46 10.52 -16.81
C SER A 904 18.35 11.13 -15.40
N LYS A 905 19.50 11.47 -14.82
CA LYS A 905 19.56 12.15 -13.53
C LYS A 905 19.96 13.59 -13.77
N LYS A 906 19.13 14.53 -13.32
CA LYS A 906 19.45 15.96 -13.34
C LYS A 906 19.85 16.40 -11.93
N GLN A 907 20.90 17.20 -11.85
CA GLN A 907 21.26 17.85 -10.61
C GLN A 907 20.39 19.10 -10.41
N ILE A 908 19.72 19.18 -9.27
CA ILE A 908 18.93 20.35 -8.87
C ILE A 908 19.53 20.94 -7.62
N LYS A 909 19.83 22.24 -7.67
CA LYS A 909 20.24 23.02 -6.51
C LYS A 909 19.02 23.19 -5.59
N THR A 910 19.17 22.82 -4.33
CA THR A 910 18.18 23.05 -3.27
C THR A 910 18.85 23.79 -2.11
N ASN A 911 18.09 24.19 -1.10
CA ASN A 911 18.61 24.96 0.04
C ASN A 911 19.71 24.20 0.82
N LEU A 912 19.55 22.87 0.97
CA LEU A 912 20.50 22.05 1.73
C LEU A 912 21.71 21.62 0.90
N GLN A 913 21.47 21.12 -0.31
CA GLN A 913 22.53 20.65 -1.21
C GLN A 913 22.01 20.52 -2.64
N SER A 914 22.92 20.30 -3.58
CA SER A 914 22.52 19.86 -4.92
C SER A 914 22.19 18.38 -4.92
N ILE A 915 20.94 18.01 -5.23
CA ILE A 915 20.48 16.63 -5.29
C ILE A 915 20.35 16.14 -6.73
N PHE A 916 20.62 14.85 -6.95
CA PHE A 916 20.33 14.20 -8.22
C PHE A 916 18.91 13.65 -8.19
N ILE A 917 18.03 14.24 -8.97
CA ILE A 917 16.67 13.76 -9.15
C ILE A 917 16.50 13.15 -10.53
N THR A 918 15.52 12.28 -10.65
CA THR A 918 15.01 11.83 -11.93
C THR A 918 13.64 12.45 -12.11
N ASP A 919 13.42 13.09 -13.26
CA ASP A 919 12.10 13.53 -13.64
C ASP A 919 11.36 12.38 -14.35
N PRO A 920 10.27 11.86 -13.78
CA PRO A 920 9.52 10.77 -14.39
C PRO A 920 8.71 11.21 -15.63
N ASN A 921 8.45 12.51 -15.78
CA ASN A 921 7.75 13.07 -16.95
C ASN A 921 8.67 13.21 -18.16
N ASN A 922 9.99 13.22 -17.95
CA ASN A 922 10.94 13.25 -19.06
C ASN A 922 10.89 11.93 -19.83
N ILE A 923 10.73 12.05 -21.14
CA ILE A 923 10.75 10.90 -22.03
C ILE A 923 12.20 10.41 -22.14
N ASN A 924 12.47 9.23 -21.60
CA ASN A 924 13.80 8.63 -21.58
C ASN A 924 13.83 7.39 -22.51
N PRO A 925 14.97 7.07 -23.15
CA PRO A 925 15.09 5.87 -23.97
C PRO A 925 14.90 4.60 -23.13
N VAL A 926 14.47 3.51 -23.78
CA VAL A 926 14.20 2.25 -23.07
C VAL A 926 15.51 1.54 -22.67
N ASP A 927 15.46 0.79 -21.58
CA ASP A 927 16.54 -0.13 -21.18
C ASP A 927 16.30 -1.47 -21.86
N THR A 928 16.81 -1.63 -23.10
CA THR A 928 16.64 -2.83 -23.95
C THR A 928 16.91 -4.13 -23.20
N ARG A 929 17.98 -4.18 -22.39
CA ARG A 929 18.35 -5.38 -21.63
C ARG A 929 17.28 -5.74 -20.60
N LYS A 930 16.73 -4.76 -19.89
CA LYS A 930 15.65 -4.99 -18.92
C LYS A 930 14.33 -5.31 -19.60
N GLN A 931 13.98 -4.64 -20.69
CA GLN A 931 12.77 -4.94 -21.47
C GLN A 931 12.78 -6.41 -21.91
N GLN A 932 13.90 -6.85 -22.52
CA GLN A 932 14.11 -8.24 -22.93
C GLN A 932 13.96 -9.23 -21.76
N THR A 933 14.82 -9.12 -20.76
CA THR A 933 14.89 -10.10 -19.66
C THR A 933 13.65 -10.13 -18.76
N ALA A 934 12.89 -9.04 -18.69
CA ALA A 934 11.70 -8.94 -17.84
C ALA A 934 10.39 -9.23 -18.59
N PHE A 935 10.40 -9.39 -19.93
CA PHE A 935 9.16 -9.63 -20.65
C PHE A 935 8.56 -11.01 -20.39
N PRO A 936 9.31 -12.14 -20.51
CA PRO A 936 8.77 -13.45 -20.15
C PRO A 936 8.12 -13.52 -18.76
N PRO A 937 8.77 -13.05 -17.68
CA PRO A 937 8.15 -13.15 -16.35
C PRO A 937 6.99 -12.18 -16.14
N ASN A 938 7.02 -10.98 -16.72
CA ASN A 938 5.88 -10.06 -16.61
C ASN A 938 4.67 -10.60 -17.38
N PHE A 939 4.89 -11.27 -18.51
CA PHE A 939 3.84 -11.90 -19.30
C PHE A 939 3.18 -13.04 -18.52
N ILE A 940 3.96 -13.95 -17.93
CA ILE A 940 3.40 -15.03 -17.10
C ILE A 940 2.66 -14.49 -15.89
N HIS A 941 3.21 -13.50 -15.17
CA HIS A 941 2.50 -12.86 -14.07
C HIS A 941 1.16 -12.23 -14.48
N SER A 942 1.05 -11.76 -15.71
CA SER A 942 -0.21 -11.23 -16.22
C SER A 942 -1.26 -12.32 -16.47
N LEU A 943 -0.82 -13.53 -16.82
CA LEU A 943 -1.69 -14.70 -16.95
C LEU A 943 -2.09 -15.24 -15.58
N ASP A 944 -1.16 -15.32 -14.62
CA ASP A 944 -1.45 -15.70 -13.23
C ASP A 944 -2.53 -14.78 -12.63
N ALA A 945 -2.36 -13.46 -12.82
CA ALA A 945 -3.30 -12.45 -12.38
C ALA A 945 -4.67 -12.57 -13.07
N THR A 946 -4.66 -12.84 -14.37
CA THR A 946 -5.88 -13.04 -15.16
C THR A 946 -6.67 -14.24 -14.65
N HIS A 947 -6.00 -15.38 -14.46
CA HIS A 947 -6.63 -16.60 -13.93
C HIS A 947 -7.20 -16.38 -12.53
N MET A 948 -6.47 -15.70 -11.66
CA MET A 948 -6.95 -15.32 -10.32
C MET A 948 -8.22 -14.46 -10.38
N LEU A 949 -8.24 -13.39 -11.20
CA LEU A 949 -9.41 -12.50 -11.29
C LEU A 949 -10.63 -13.19 -11.91
N MET A 950 -10.42 -14.02 -12.95
CA MET A 950 -11.49 -14.84 -13.53
C MET A 950 -12.08 -15.81 -12.51
N SER A 951 -11.22 -16.42 -11.70
CA SER A 951 -11.62 -17.34 -10.63
C SER A 951 -12.37 -16.62 -9.52
N ALA A 952 -11.91 -15.45 -9.09
CA ALA A 952 -12.59 -14.63 -8.08
C ALA A 952 -14.03 -14.29 -8.51
N VAL A 953 -14.20 -13.78 -9.73
CA VAL A 953 -15.53 -13.43 -10.27
C VAL A 953 -16.42 -14.67 -10.37
N SER A 954 -15.88 -15.79 -10.86
CA SER A 954 -16.64 -17.04 -11.00
C SER A 954 -17.06 -17.62 -9.65
N CYS A 955 -16.19 -17.57 -8.63
CA CYS A 955 -16.51 -17.97 -7.25
C CYS A 955 -17.62 -17.09 -6.66
N LYS A 956 -17.54 -15.76 -6.83
CA LYS A 956 -18.60 -14.85 -6.36
C LYS A 956 -19.95 -15.14 -7.02
N ASN A 957 -19.96 -15.38 -8.33
CA ASN A 957 -21.18 -15.74 -9.06
C ASN A 957 -21.79 -17.06 -8.60
N ALA A 958 -20.97 -17.99 -8.10
CA ALA A 958 -21.41 -19.24 -7.49
C ALA A 958 -21.74 -19.12 -5.99
N GLY A 959 -21.64 -17.91 -5.40
CA GLY A 959 -21.95 -17.66 -4.00
C GLY A 959 -20.85 -18.09 -3.01
N LEU A 960 -19.61 -18.23 -3.48
CA LEU A 960 -18.46 -18.59 -2.66
C LEU A 960 -17.71 -17.34 -2.17
N THR A 961 -17.23 -17.39 -0.94
CA THR A 961 -16.24 -16.43 -0.44
C THR A 961 -14.90 -16.71 -1.10
N PHE A 962 -14.22 -15.68 -1.61
CA PHE A 962 -12.92 -15.84 -2.26
C PHE A 962 -11.91 -14.83 -1.74
N ALA A 963 -10.73 -15.33 -1.37
CA ALA A 963 -9.55 -14.53 -1.10
C ALA A 963 -8.34 -15.13 -1.83
N SER A 964 -7.33 -14.31 -2.06
CA SER A 964 -6.12 -14.72 -2.77
C SER A 964 -4.88 -14.14 -2.11
N VAL A 965 -3.87 -14.99 -2.00
CA VAL A 965 -2.48 -14.60 -1.79
C VAL A 965 -1.70 -15.02 -3.04
N HIS A 966 -1.91 -14.26 -4.11
CA HIS A 966 -1.27 -14.47 -5.41
C HIS A 966 -1.55 -15.83 -6.05
N ASP A 967 -0.71 -16.83 -5.78
CA ASP A 967 -0.76 -18.20 -6.30
C ASP A 967 -1.50 -19.18 -5.36
N SER A 968 -1.94 -18.69 -4.21
CA SER A 968 -2.74 -19.39 -3.21
C SER A 968 -4.17 -18.83 -3.16
N TYR A 969 -5.18 -19.69 -3.33
CA TYR A 969 -6.60 -19.31 -3.37
C TYR A 969 -7.37 -19.89 -2.19
N TRP A 970 -8.13 -19.04 -1.50
CA TRP A 970 -8.73 -19.36 -0.21
C TRP A 970 -10.24 -19.22 -0.25
N THR A 971 -10.93 -20.18 0.36
CA THR A 971 -12.37 -20.17 0.58
C THR A 971 -12.71 -20.96 1.86
N HIS A 972 -13.98 -21.05 2.22
CA HIS A 972 -14.44 -21.88 3.35
C HIS A 972 -14.21 -23.37 3.05
N ALA A 973 -13.93 -24.17 4.07
CA ALA A 973 -13.69 -25.61 3.91
C ALA A 973 -14.82 -26.34 3.15
N ALA A 974 -16.07 -25.94 3.36
CA ALA A 974 -17.25 -26.48 2.69
C ALA A 974 -17.25 -26.28 1.16
N ASP A 975 -16.55 -25.25 0.68
CA ASP A 975 -16.61 -24.79 -0.71
C ASP A 975 -15.39 -25.21 -1.54
N ILE A 976 -14.41 -25.89 -0.95
CA ILE A 976 -13.14 -26.20 -1.62
C ILE A 976 -13.35 -27.06 -2.87
N ASP A 977 -14.25 -28.04 -2.84
CA ASP A 977 -14.54 -28.87 -4.01
C ASP A 977 -15.12 -28.03 -5.16
N ASN A 978 -16.07 -27.15 -4.86
CA ASN A 978 -16.68 -26.24 -5.83
C ASN A 978 -15.66 -25.23 -6.38
N MET A 979 -14.84 -24.65 -5.50
CA MET A 979 -13.76 -23.76 -5.90
C MET A 979 -12.80 -24.49 -6.84
N ASN A 980 -12.35 -25.70 -6.51
CA ASN A 980 -11.42 -26.47 -7.33
C ASN A 980 -11.99 -26.81 -8.72
N VAL A 981 -13.30 -27.05 -8.85
CA VAL A 981 -13.95 -27.15 -10.16
C VAL A 981 -13.85 -25.83 -10.92
N ILE A 982 -14.21 -24.71 -10.28
CA ILE A 982 -14.14 -23.37 -10.89
C ILE A 982 -12.71 -23.04 -11.34
N LEU A 983 -11.69 -23.30 -10.51
CA LEU A 983 -10.29 -23.03 -10.84
C LEU A 983 -9.82 -23.76 -12.10
N ARG A 984 -10.24 -25.02 -12.26
CA ARG A 984 -9.92 -25.83 -13.45
C ARG A 984 -10.66 -25.31 -14.67
N GLU A 985 -11.95 -25.01 -14.56
CA GLU A 985 -12.73 -24.46 -15.68
C GLU A 985 -12.23 -23.08 -16.13
N THR A 986 -11.88 -22.19 -15.20
CA THR A 986 -11.35 -20.86 -15.56
C THR A 986 -9.96 -20.96 -16.18
N PHE A 987 -9.11 -21.89 -15.75
CA PHE A 987 -7.80 -22.14 -16.36
C PHE A 987 -7.95 -22.72 -17.78
N VAL A 988 -8.84 -23.69 -17.95
CA VAL A 988 -9.15 -24.26 -19.28
C VAL A 988 -9.67 -23.16 -20.20
N LYS A 989 -10.67 -22.39 -19.75
CA LYS A 989 -11.23 -21.26 -20.53
C LYS A 989 -10.17 -20.25 -20.94
N LEU A 990 -9.23 -19.91 -20.05
CA LEU A 990 -8.14 -19.00 -20.35
C LEU A 990 -7.21 -19.56 -21.44
N HIS A 991 -6.81 -20.83 -21.34
CA HIS A 991 -5.81 -21.44 -22.25
C HIS A 991 -6.40 -22.13 -23.48
N GLU A 992 -7.73 -22.20 -23.60
CA GLU A 992 -8.44 -22.50 -24.84
C GLU A 992 -8.30 -21.35 -25.86
N GLU A 993 -8.08 -20.12 -25.40
CA GLU A 993 -7.74 -19.00 -26.26
C GLU A 993 -6.34 -19.16 -26.88
N ASN A 994 -6.17 -18.69 -28.12
CA ASN A 994 -4.87 -18.66 -28.79
C ASN A 994 -4.01 -17.49 -28.29
N ILE A 995 -3.70 -17.46 -26.98
CA ILE A 995 -3.02 -16.34 -26.30
C ILE A 995 -1.75 -15.88 -27.04
N MET A 996 -0.88 -16.83 -27.45
CA MET A 996 0.37 -16.50 -28.14
C MET A 996 0.15 -15.91 -29.53
N GLU A 997 -0.89 -16.36 -30.25
CA GLU A 997 -1.25 -15.85 -31.57
C GLU A 997 -1.89 -14.47 -31.46
N ASN A 998 -2.79 -14.28 -30.49
CA ASN A 998 -3.38 -12.99 -30.15
C ASN A 998 -2.29 -11.96 -29.80
N LEU A 999 -1.29 -12.36 -29.01
CA LEU A 999 -0.14 -11.51 -28.68
C LEU A 999 0.69 -11.14 -29.92
N LEU A 1000 0.98 -12.10 -30.80
CA LEU A 1000 1.71 -11.83 -32.05
C LEU A 1000 0.92 -10.89 -32.97
N ASN A 1001 -0.39 -11.08 -33.08
CA ASN A 1001 -1.27 -10.23 -33.88
C ASN A 1001 -1.36 -8.82 -33.30
N GLU A 1002 -1.47 -8.69 -31.97
CA GLU A 1002 -1.40 -7.39 -31.27
C GLU A 1002 -0.08 -6.69 -31.57
N PHE A 1003 1.05 -7.40 -31.49
CA PHE A 1003 2.36 -6.82 -31.80
C PHE A 1003 2.50 -6.38 -33.25
N ARG A 1004 1.98 -7.16 -34.20
CA ARG A 1004 1.99 -6.78 -35.63
C ARG A 1004 1.19 -5.51 -35.89
N GLU A 1005 0.03 -5.38 -35.25
CA GLU A 1005 -0.83 -4.20 -35.43
C GLU A 1005 -0.28 -2.98 -34.69
N ARG A 1006 0.06 -3.14 -33.41
CA ARG A 1006 0.57 -2.05 -32.55
C ARG A 1006 1.86 -1.44 -33.08
N TYR A 1007 2.77 -2.28 -33.60
CA TYR A 1007 4.07 -1.85 -34.09
C TYR A 1007 4.16 -1.83 -35.62
N LYS A 1008 3.02 -1.76 -36.31
CA LYS A 1008 2.96 -1.60 -37.76
C LYS A 1008 3.66 -0.31 -38.20
N GLY A 1009 4.51 -0.39 -39.22
CA GLY A 1009 5.29 0.75 -39.73
C GLY A 1009 6.51 1.12 -38.90
N TYR A 1010 6.79 0.43 -37.78
CA TYR A 1010 8.05 0.62 -37.04
C TYR A 1010 9.22 -0.01 -37.80
N LYS A 1011 10.40 0.60 -37.67
CA LYS A 1011 11.63 0.11 -38.32
C LYS A 1011 12.70 -0.24 -37.30
N THR A 1012 13.52 -1.24 -37.61
CA THR A 1012 14.64 -1.68 -36.79
C THR A 1012 15.95 -1.49 -37.53
N LEU A 1013 17.01 -1.13 -36.80
CA LEU A 1013 18.34 -1.00 -37.37
C LEU A 1013 19.08 -2.33 -37.28
N ILE A 1014 19.42 -2.90 -38.43
CA ILE A 1014 20.19 -4.16 -38.54
C ILE A 1014 21.58 -3.85 -39.08
N SER A 1015 22.59 -4.49 -38.51
CA SER A 1015 23.99 -4.42 -38.96
C SER A 1015 24.30 -5.65 -39.80
N ILE A 1016 24.66 -5.46 -41.07
CA ILE A 1016 24.97 -6.51 -42.03
C ILE A 1016 26.43 -6.39 -42.45
N SER A 1017 27.15 -7.50 -42.57
CA SER A 1017 28.53 -7.49 -43.07
C SER A 1017 28.61 -6.99 -44.52
N LYS A 1018 29.55 -6.09 -44.82
CA LYS A 1018 29.86 -5.61 -46.18
C LYS A 1018 30.21 -6.74 -47.13
N SER A 1019 30.81 -7.82 -46.62
CA SER A 1019 31.22 -8.98 -47.41
C SER A 1019 30.07 -9.93 -47.79
N SER A 1020 28.93 -9.85 -47.09
CA SER A 1020 27.74 -10.65 -47.40
C SER A 1020 27.13 -10.31 -48.76
N LYS A 1021 26.39 -11.25 -49.35
CA LYS A 1021 25.71 -11.07 -50.64
C LYS A 1021 24.71 -9.90 -50.57
N GLU A 1022 24.02 -9.79 -49.46
CA GLU A 1022 23.04 -8.76 -49.13
C GLU A 1022 23.73 -7.41 -48.95
N GLY A 1023 24.84 -7.36 -48.20
CA GLY A 1023 25.64 -6.15 -47.97
C GLY A 1023 26.21 -5.55 -49.27
N LYS A 1024 26.71 -6.40 -50.18
CA LYS A 1024 27.18 -5.97 -51.51
C LYS A 1024 26.06 -5.41 -52.37
N LYS A 1025 24.88 -6.06 -52.37
CA LYS A 1025 23.69 -5.55 -53.06
C LYS A 1025 23.26 -4.19 -52.53
N ILE A 1026 23.19 -4.02 -51.22
CA ILE A 1026 22.82 -2.75 -50.57
C ILE A 1026 23.82 -1.65 -50.91
N LEU A 1027 25.13 -1.93 -50.88
CA LEU A 1027 26.16 -0.96 -51.27
C LEU A 1027 26.02 -0.55 -52.74
N SER A 1028 25.76 -1.51 -53.63
CA SER A 1028 25.56 -1.22 -55.06
C SER A 1028 24.32 -0.37 -55.31
N ALA A 1029 23.21 -0.65 -54.60
CA ALA A 1029 21.97 0.14 -54.69
C ALA A 1029 22.14 1.55 -54.12
N ARG A 1030 22.83 1.70 -52.98
CA ARG A 1030 23.18 3.02 -52.40
C ARG A 1030 24.06 3.84 -53.35
N LYS A 1031 25.06 3.20 -53.99
CA LYS A 1031 25.91 3.86 -54.99
C LYS A 1031 25.12 4.32 -56.22
N LYS A 1032 24.21 3.48 -56.75
CA LYS A 1032 23.32 3.86 -57.87
C LYS A 1032 22.43 5.05 -57.50
N LYS A 1033 21.78 5.00 -56.33
CA LYS A 1033 20.91 6.10 -55.86
C LYS A 1033 21.69 7.39 -55.64
N LEU A 1034 22.91 7.32 -55.10
CA LEU A 1034 23.80 8.48 -54.95
C LEU A 1034 24.21 9.09 -56.30
N GLN A 1035 24.45 8.26 -57.31
CA GLN A 1035 24.77 8.69 -58.68
C GLN A 1035 23.55 9.31 -59.38
N GLU A 1036 22.34 8.81 -59.12
CA GLU A 1036 21.07 9.38 -59.60
C GLU A 1036 20.76 10.73 -58.92
N THR A 1037 20.90 10.84 -57.59
CA THR A 1037 20.72 12.11 -56.88
C THR A 1037 21.77 13.15 -57.24
N ASN A 1038 23.02 12.75 -57.48
CA ASN A 1038 24.07 13.66 -57.96
C ASN A 1038 23.83 14.12 -59.41
N LYS A 1039 23.21 13.27 -60.27
CA LYS A 1039 22.76 13.68 -61.60
C LYS A 1039 21.61 14.70 -61.52
N ILE A 1040 20.69 14.56 -60.56
CA ILE A 1040 19.58 15.50 -60.35
C ILE A 1040 20.08 16.83 -59.77
N SER A 1041 21.05 16.81 -58.85
CA SER A 1041 21.65 18.05 -58.31
C SER A 1041 22.55 18.78 -59.31
N LEU A 1042 23.11 18.09 -60.31
CA LEU A 1042 23.89 18.71 -61.39
C LEU A 1042 23.01 19.37 -62.48
N ILE A 1043 21.70 19.06 -62.53
CA ILE A 1043 20.76 19.69 -63.46
C ILE A 1043 20.19 21.00 -62.89
N ASN A 1044 20.22 21.19 -61.56
CA ASN A 1044 19.73 22.39 -60.90
C ASN A 1044 20.89 23.22 -60.30
N ASN A 1045 21.72 23.82 -61.17
CA ASN A 1045 22.62 24.90 -60.75
C ASN A 1045 21.96 26.25 -61.06
N GLY A 1046 21.31 26.82 -60.05
CA GLY A 1046 20.76 28.17 -60.07
C GLY A 1046 20.23 28.59 -58.70
N ASN A 1047 21.08 29.30 -57.95
CA ASN A 1047 20.82 30.06 -56.72
C ASN A 1047 20.75 29.31 -55.37
N LYS A 1048 21.57 29.81 -54.44
CA LYS A 1048 21.71 29.43 -53.04
C LYS A 1048 20.49 29.88 -52.21
N SER A 1049 20.00 29.00 -51.34
CA SER A 1049 19.94 29.26 -49.88
C SER A 1049 19.75 27.95 -49.12
N GLU A 1050 20.57 27.72 -48.11
CA GLU A 1050 20.52 26.62 -47.17
C GLU A 1050 19.26 26.69 -46.29
N THR A 1051 18.47 25.61 -46.25
CA THR A 1051 17.71 25.18 -45.07
C THR A 1051 17.57 23.65 -45.11
N TYR A 1052 17.87 23.02 -43.98
CA TYR A 1052 17.88 21.58 -43.77
C TYR A 1052 16.44 21.04 -43.70
N GLU A 1053 15.85 20.69 -44.84
CA GLU A 1053 14.48 20.13 -44.84
C GLU A 1053 14.22 19.00 -45.85
N ASN A 1054 15.25 18.45 -46.52
CA ASN A 1054 15.04 17.43 -47.57
C ASN A 1054 15.85 16.15 -47.36
N LEU A 1055 15.70 15.49 -46.21
CA LEU A 1055 16.25 14.15 -45.99
C LEU A 1055 15.36 13.25 -45.13
N SER A 1056 14.04 13.38 -45.21
CA SER A 1056 13.14 12.35 -44.70
C SER A 1056 11.71 12.51 -45.20
N THR A 1057 11.42 12.05 -46.41
CA THR A 1057 10.19 11.32 -46.75
C THR A 1057 10.19 10.97 -48.23
N GLU A 1058 9.51 9.87 -48.53
CA GLU A 1058 9.19 9.34 -49.86
C GLU A 1058 10.20 8.37 -50.49
N ASN A 1059 9.62 7.23 -50.89
CA ASN A 1059 10.16 6.18 -51.77
C ASN A 1059 11.00 5.07 -51.13
N THR A 1060 10.28 4.18 -50.44
CA THR A 1060 10.21 2.75 -50.80
C THR A 1060 8.90 2.15 -50.30
N CYS A 1061 7.82 2.40 -51.03
CA CYS A 1061 6.73 1.43 -51.17
C CYS A 1061 6.88 0.86 -52.58
N ILE A 1062 7.23 -0.41 -52.71
CA ILE A 1062 6.96 -1.17 -53.94
C ILE A 1062 6.14 -2.38 -53.50
N ALA A 1063 4.91 -2.37 -53.95
CA ALA A 1063 3.92 -3.43 -53.80
C ALA A 1063 4.46 -4.75 -54.37
N ASN A 1064 4.19 -5.84 -53.66
CA ASN A 1064 4.29 -7.19 -54.19
C ASN A 1064 3.17 -7.37 -55.23
N ASN A 1065 3.54 -7.64 -56.48
CA ASN A 1065 2.64 -8.32 -57.42
C ASN A 1065 2.80 -9.83 -57.23
N GLU A 1066 1.66 -10.50 -57.13
CA GLU A 1066 1.50 -11.95 -57.16
C GLU A 1066 2.02 -12.53 -58.48
N LYS A 1067 3.00 -13.44 -58.37
CA LYS A 1067 3.23 -14.64 -59.21
C LYS A 1067 4.68 -15.10 -59.05
N ASN A 1068 4.88 -16.05 -58.15
CA ASN A 1068 5.74 -17.24 -58.34
C ASN A 1068 5.89 -17.96 -57.00
N THR A 1069 4.93 -18.84 -56.75
CA THR A 1069 5.09 -20.02 -55.90
C THR A 1069 6.18 -20.91 -56.49
N ALA A 1070 7.35 -20.99 -55.85
CA ALA A 1070 8.17 -22.20 -55.76
C ALA A 1070 9.42 -21.97 -54.89
N ASN A 1071 9.55 -22.82 -53.86
CA ASN A 1071 10.79 -23.25 -53.21
C ASN A 1071 11.66 -22.21 -52.49
N LEU A 1072 11.38 -22.02 -51.19
CA LEU A 1072 12.37 -21.57 -50.21
C LEU A 1072 12.04 -22.11 -48.80
N LEU A 1073 11.80 -23.43 -48.72
CA LEU A 1073 11.55 -24.16 -47.47
C LEU A 1073 12.77 -24.93 -46.93
N ASP A 1074 13.96 -24.83 -47.55
CA ASP A 1074 15.02 -25.82 -47.28
C ASP A 1074 16.39 -25.27 -46.80
N PHE A 1075 16.43 -24.08 -46.19
CA PHE A 1075 17.66 -23.57 -45.55
C PHE A 1075 17.41 -22.98 -44.15
N THR A 1076 16.72 -23.74 -43.29
CA THR A 1076 16.68 -23.47 -41.84
C THR A 1076 17.18 -24.66 -41.04
N SER A 1077 18.39 -25.15 -41.35
CA SER A 1077 19.12 -26.04 -40.46
C SER A 1077 20.63 -25.89 -40.67
N LYS A 1078 21.25 -24.93 -39.98
CA LYS A 1078 22.67 -24.99 -39.58
C LYS A 1078 22.98 -23.91 -38.53
N LYS A 1079 23.19 -24.39 -37.31
CA LYS A 1079 23.85 -23.77 -36.13
C LYS A 1079 24.11 -22.27 -36.18
N THR A 1080 23.33 -21.52 -35.41
CA THR A 1080 23.69 -20.18 -34.91
C THR A 1080 24.36 -20.30 -33.54
N ASP A 1081 25.68 -20.45 -33.53
CA ASP A 1081 26.52 -20.17 -32.37
C ASP A 1081 27.23 -18.84 -32.61
N TYR A 1082 26.76 -17.74 -32.03
CA TYR A 1082 27.61 -16.57 -31.71
C TYR A 1082 27.03 -15.81 -30.51
N LEU A 1083 27.68 -16.01 -29.36
CA LEU A 1083 27.45 -15.34 -28.08
C LEU A 1083 28.26 -14.03 -27.99
N ASN A 1084 27.61 -13.04 -27.36
CA ASN A 1084 28.14 -12.10 -26.37
C ASN A 1084 29.43 -11.29 -26.67
N LEU A 1085 29.25 -10.01 -26.95
CA LEU A 1085 30.28 -8.98 -26.76
C LEU A 1085 29.68 -7.69 -26.16
N GLU A 1086 29.10 -7.80 -24.96
CA GLU A 1086 28.82 -6.67 -24.05
C GLU A 1086 29.02 -7.08 -22.58
N ASN A 1087 30.12 -7.78 -22.28
CA ASN A 1087 30.60 -8.04 -20.91
C ASN A 1087 32.07 -7.57 -20.79
N SER A 1088 32.33 -6.28 -20.96
CA SER A 1088 33.63 -5.69 -20.63
C SER A 1088 33.42 -4.42 -19.80
N ASP A 1089 33.01 -4.60 -18.55
CA ASP A 1089 33.09 -3.55 -17.52
C ASP A 1089 33.40 -4.17 -16.13
N SER A 1090 34.23 -5.21 -16.14
CA SER A 1090 34.78 -5.83 -14.93
C SER A 1090 36.18 -6.38 -15.17
N ALA A 1091 37.13 -5.48 -15.48
CA ALA A 1091 38.56 -5.80 -15.44
C ALA A 1091 39.34 -4.53 -15.08
N LEU A 1092 39.41 -4.25 -13.78
CA LEU A 1092 40.48 -3.42 -13.23
C LEU A 1092 41.24 -4.27 -12.22
N LYS A 1093 42.53 -4.46 -12.52
CA LYS A 1093 43.60 -5.16 -11.81
C LYS A 1093 43.93 -6.55 -12.34
N GLU A 1094 44.82 -6.56 -13.34
CA GLU A 1094 46.12 -7.23 -13.27
C GLU A 1094 47.01 -6.62 -14.36
N LYS A 1095 48.22 -6.19 -13.97
CA LYS A 1095 49.23 -5.66 -14.89
C LYS A 1095 49.94 -6.87 -15.48
N ASP A 1096 49.81 -7.10 -16.78
CA ASP A 1096 50.83 -7.80 -17.56
C ASP A 1096 50.86 -7.31 -19.02
N LYS A 1097 52.08 -7.18 -19.54
CA LYS A 1097 52.42 -6.58 -20.83
C LYS A 1097 52.08 -7.52 -21.99
N SER A 1098 50.89 -7.38 -22.60
CA SER A 1098 50.61 -7.97 -23.95
C SER A 1098 49.37 -7.39 -24.66
N THR A 1099 49.00 -6.11 -24.46
CA THR A 1099 47.71 -5.55 -24.93
C THR A 1099 47.78 -4.52 -26.07
N ILE A 1100 48.72 -4.66 -27.01
CA ILE A 1100 48.79 -3.76 -28.17
C ILE A 1100 48.13 -4.37 -29.43
N GLU A 1101 48.09 -5.70 -29.60
CA GLU A 1101 47.57 -6.30 -30.85
C GLU A 1101 46.03 -6.45 -30.90
N THR A 1102 45.35 -6.64 -29.77
CA THR A 1102 43.89 -6.87 -29.74
C THR A 1102 43.02 -5.62 -29.93
N LYS A 1103 43.59 -4.42 -29.81
CA LYS A 1103 42.86 -3.15 -30.08
C LYS A 1103 42.76 -2.81 -31.56
N THR A 1104 43.64 -3.36 -32.38
CA THR A 1104 43.70 -3.10 -33.83
C THR A 1104 42.67 -3.95 -34.58
N GLU A 1105 42.56 -5.25 -34.26
CA GLU A 1105 41.56 -6.16 -34.86
C GLU A 1105 40.10 -5.77 -34.56
N ASN A 1106 39.80 -5.28 -33.35
CA ASN A 1106 38.45 -4.82 -32.99
C ASN A 1106 38.07 -3.49 -33.68
N LYS A 1107 39.06 -2.67 -34.09
CA LYS A 1107 38.82 -1.48 -34.91
C LYS A 1107 38.60 -1.83 -36.38
N GLU A 1108 39.24 -2.88 -36.89
CA GLU A 1108 39.03 -3.37 -38.25
C GLU A 1108 37.68 -4.07 -38.42
N ARG A 1109 37.24 -4.90 -37.47
CA ARG A 1109 35.91 -5.55 -37.50
C ARG A 1109 34.74 -4.57 -37.50
N LYS A 1110 34.86 -3.40 -36.86
CA LYS A 1110 33.82 -2.35 -36.90
C LYS A 1110 33.72 -1.64 -38.26
N ARG A 1111 34.76 -1.68 -39.10
CA ARG A 1111 34.74 -1.07 -40.44
C ARG A 1111 34.01 -1.91 -41.47
N ASP A 1112 33.65 -3.15 -41.15
CA ASP A 1112 33.11 -4.12 -42.11
C ASP A 1112 31.58 -4.31 -42.03
N LEU A 1113 30.86 -3.45 -41.33
CA LEU A 1113 29.39 -3.51 -41.16
C LEU A 1113 28.69 -2.35 -41.87
N ILE A 1114 27.48 -2.61 -42.38
CA ILE A 1114 26.54 -1.65 -42.97
C ILE A 1114 25.27 -1.67 -42.13
N HIS A 1115 24.78 -0.50 -41.74
CA HIS A 1115 23.50 -0.40 -41.05
C HIS A 1115 22.35 -0.16 -42.05
N VAL A 1116 21.26 -0.90 -41.89
CA VAL A 1116 20.06 -0.82 -42.74
C VAL A 1116 18.82 -0.78 -41.86
N TRP A 1117 17.89 0.11 -42.20
CA TRP A 1117 16.56 0.12 -41.61
C TRP A 1117 15.68 -0.91 -42.33
N VAL A 1118 15.13 -1.83 -41.57
CA VAL A 1118 14.22 -2.86 -42.05
C VAL A 1118 12.92 -2.75 -41.25
N ASP A 1119 11.79 -3.03 -41.89
CA ASP A 1119 10.50 -3.04 -41.19
C ASP A 1119 10.53 -4.07 -40.04
N LEU A 1120 9.88 -3.72 -38.94
CA LEU A 1120 9.83 -4.57 -37.76
C LEU A 1120 8.98 -5.81 -38.04
N GLU A 1121 9.66 -6.95 -38.14
CA GLU A 1121 9.03 -8.26 -38.25
C GLU A 1121 9.31 -9.12 -37.02
N PHE A 1122 8.36 -10.01 -36.70
CA PHE A 1122 8.45 -10.93 -35.58
C PHE A 1122 8.72 -12.35 -36.08
N PRO A 1123 9.56 -13.14 -35.37
CA PRO A 1123 9.78 -14.53 -35.72
C PRO A 1123 8.48 -15.34 -35.59
N PRO A 1124 8.31 -16.43 -36.36
CA PRO A 1124 7.15 -17.30 -36.22
C PRO A 1124 7.08 -17.88 -34.80
N LEU A 1125 5.86 -18.13 -34.33
CA LEU A 1125 5.64 -18.76 -33.03
C LEU A 1125 6.23 -20.18 -33.02
N PRO A 1126 6.78 -20.64 -31.88
CA PRO A 1126 7.16 -22.03 -31.74
C PRO A 1126 5.93 -22.93 -31.88
N LYS A 1127 6.10 -24.10 -32.51
CA LYS A 1127 5.02 -25.08 -32.66
C LYS A 1127 4.55 -25.56 -31.28
N LYS A 1128 3.27 -25.35 -30.97
CA LYS A 1128 2.63 -25.86 -29.76
C LYS A 1128 2.68 -27.40 -29.77
N GLY A 1129 3.00 -28.00 -28.62
CA GLY A 1129 2.98 -29.44 -28.43
C GLY A 1129 1.56 -30.01 -28.45
N SER A 1130 1.44 -31.32 -28.26
CA SER A 1130 0.18 -32.07 -28.40
C SER A 1130 -0.65 -32.17 -27.12
N PHE A 1131 -0.24 -31.55 -26.01
CA PHE A 1131 -1.01 -31.58 -24.77
C PHE A 1131 -2.34 -30.81 -24.91
N ASP A 1132 -3.46 -31.49 -24.63
CA ASP A 1132 -4.80 -30.87 -24.54
C ASP A 1132 -5.07 -30.41 -23.10
N VAL A 1133 -5.24 -29.09 -22.93
CA VAL A 1133 -5.51 -28.47 -21.63
C VAL A 1133 -6.83 -28.93 -21.01
N ARG A 1134 -7.80 -29.41 -21.80
CA ARG A 1134 -9.11 -29.88 -21.30
C ARG A 1134 -9.00 -31.11 -20.40
N ASN A 1135 -7.90 -31.86 -20.48
CA ASN A 1135 -7.60 -32.96 -19.56
C ASN A 1135 -7.48 -32.49 -18.10
N LEU A 1136 -7.21 -31.20 -17.87
CA LEU A 1136 -7.10 -30.59 -16.55
C LEU A 1136 -8.34 -30.75 -15.68
N ARG A 1137 -9.53 -30.82 -16.30
CA ARG A 1137 -10.82 -30.92 -15.57
C ARG A 1137 -10.84 -32.08 -14.56
N ASN A 1138 -10.11 -33.14 -14.85
CA ASN A 1138 -10.05 -34.34 -14.00
C ASN A 1138 -8.83 -34.35 -13.07
N SER A 1139 -7.93 -33.37 -13.13
CA SER A 1139 -6.76 -33.31 -12.26
C SER A 1139 -7.14 -32.85 -10.86
N LYS A 1140 -6.98 -33.72 -9.88
CA LYS A 1140 -7.32 -33.42 -8.47
C LYS A 1140 -6.23 -32.60 -7.75
N TYR A 1141 -5.00 -32.63 -8.26
CA TYR A 1141 -3.82 -32.01 -7.62
C TYR A 1141 -3.32 -30.76 -8.35
N PHE A 1142 -4.12 -30.19 -9.25
CA PHE A 1142 -3.78 -28.97 -9.98
C PHE A 1142 -3.58 -27.78 -9.02
N PHE A 1143 -4.52 -27.61 -8.09
CA PHE A 1143 -4.48 -26.75 -6.92
C PHE A 1143 -4.86 -27.64 -5.73
N SER A 1144 -4.04 -27.72 -4.68
CA SER A 1144 -4.20 -28.73 -3.61
C SER A 1144 -3.57 -28.37 -2.28
#